data_AF-A0A9E2QI15-F1
#
_entry.id   AF-A0A9E2QI15-F1
#
_cell.length_a   1.000
_cell.length_b   1.000
_cell.length_c   1.000
_cell.angle_alpha   90.00
_cell.angle_beta   90.00
_cell.angle_gamma   90.00
#
_symmetry.space_group_name_H-M   'P 1'
#
loop_
_entity.id
_entity.type
_entity.pdbx_description
1 polymer ?
#
loop_
_entity_poly.entity_id
_entity_poly.type
_entity_poly.pdbx_seq_one_letter_code
_entity_poly.pdbx_strand_id
1 'polypeptide(L)'
;MNNNGIHRKKDSARIVWDSKPHRAPNPKDIEFQTAEVVLPNPETAGQLPMSFRDNLLGEEELDKQKMNRLIWGDNLLAMQALLNQGYEGKINLIYIDPPFDSKADYSHKIKLPASANATAGKGDFEFTKEPSVIERLAYKDTWAGGTDSYLDMLYPRLQLMKRLLAPDGSIYVHLDWHIGHYVKVMMDEIFGKDNFINEVVWKKYSGVKNQASQKFTTQTDSIFLYSKTDKHIFNQLYREMTEGYIKGEYKYTDETGRKYALLRGRGYQQSGQNKRKYLDEAKGAPITSLWDDDDLQLNTSSAERTDYDTQKPISLLERIIKTSTDENNLVADFFIGSGTTLAVAEKLNRRWIGCELGKVGIQVARGRLVEQKSKPFLIENIGNYQREMIYLGGARIYEMQKIILKLYGAEPMANRKDLGVRKTEDGTLELVYCGYPDRAVAAHKIEDLAMEAQTLDGAGYKRLVVLAWDYEYNFDELLSARVKAAGKDIKTEIVSRQIPPDIYEYLKQAKSEQDIERLSDKVKFLEKPYLKLKKPEVKGNSVAIGIEKYVLYDFPLGNGKKADEDREELMRLVKDNFAILIDYWAVDWDYDGLTFKSQWQDLRGLGRKTKVVTTKKEHTYPSTALGTGEKAGKHTIAVRVVDIFGNDATATIDIKT
;
A
#
# COMPACT_ATOMS: atom_id res chain seq x y z
N MET A 1 -13.32 60.10 -27.67
CA MET A 1 -12.59 59.18 -26.77
C MET A 1 -13.16 57.79 -26.96
N ASN A 2 -12.41 56.86 -27.57
CA ASN A 2 -12.90 55.51 -27.80
C ASN A 2 -12.79 54.70 -26.51
N ASN A 3 -13.92 54.52 -25.83
CA ASN A 3 -14.00 53.61 -24.70
C ASN A 3 -14.16 52.18 -25.25
N ASN A 4 -13.04 51.55 -25.63
CA ASN A 4 -13.02 50.15 -26.03
C ASN A 4 -13.44 49.29 -24.84
N GLY A 5 -14.74 48.96 -24.77
CA GLY A 5 -15.33 48.17 -23.70
C GLY A 5 -14.77 46.76 -23.69
N ILE A 6 -13.73 46.54 -22.88
CA ILE A 6 -13.23 45.20 -22.59
C ILE A 6 -14.31 44.48 -21.78
N HIS A 7 -15.16 43.73 -22.48
CA HIS A 7 -16.11 42.80 -21.88
C HIS A 7 -15.31 41.76 -21.09
N ARG A 8 -15.16 41.99 -19.78
CA ARG A 8 -14.52 41.02 -18.88
C ARG A 8 -15.35 39.74 -18.89
N LYS A 9 -14.73 38.65 -19.33
CA LYS A 9 -15.34 37.31 -19.23
C LYS A 9 -15.62 37.03 -17.75
N LYS A 10 -16.87 36.74 -17.41
CA LYS A 10 -17.26 36.36 -16.05
C LYS A 10 -16.46 35.13 -15.61
N ASP A 11 -16.07 35.09 -14.34
CA ASP A 11 -15.40 33.95 -13.70
C ASP A 11 -14.10 33.52 -14.43
N SER A 12 -13.32 34.50 -14.92
CA SER A 12 -12.06 34.26 -15.65
C SER A 12 -10.80 34.08 -14.77
N ALA A 13 -10.94 34.13 -13.44
CA ALA A 13 -9.83 33.95 -12.52
C ALA A 13 -9.44 32.47 -12.43
N ARG A 14 -8.15 32.16 -12.53
CA ARG A 14 -7.61 30.79 -12.48
C ARG A 14 -6.16 30.80 -11.98
N ILE A 15 -5.74 29.68 -11.40
CA ILE A 15 -4.33 29.43 -11.07
C ILE A 15 -3.57 29.04 -12.34
N VAL A 16 -2.34 29.55 -12.50
CA VAL A 16 -1.44 29.27 -13.63
C VAL A 16 -0.04 29.05 -13.07
N TRP A 17 0.65 28.06 -13.61
CA TRP A 17 2.06 27.76 -13.41
C TRP A 17 2.61 27.18 -14.72
N ASP A 18 3.93 27.16 -14.92
CA ASP A 18 4.53 27.02 -16.26
C ASP A 18 4.30 25.64 -16.90
N SER A 19 4.32 24.58 -16.09
CA SER A 19 4.15 23.18 -16.52
C SER A 19 2.69 22.69 -16.59
N LYS A 20 1.71 23.56 -16.26
CA LYS A 20 0.30 23.18 -16.14
C LYS A 20 -0.24 22.41 -17.36
N PRO A 21 -0.70 21.15 -17.20
CA PRO A 21 -1.12 20.33 -18.33
C PRO A 21 -2.45 20.84 -18.90
N HIS A 22 -2.52 20.88 -20.23
CA HIS A 22 -3.64 21.48 -20.97
C HIS A 22 -4.88 20.57 -21.07
N ARG A 23 -4.76 19.28 -20.73
CA ARG A 23 -5.82 18.26 -20.81
C ARG A 23 -5.68 17.29 -19.64
N ALA A 24 -6.80 16.74 -19.20
CA ALA A 24 -6.81 15.66 -18.23
C ALA A 24 -6.13 14.39 -18.80
N PRO A 25 -5.52 13.52 -17.96
CA PRO A 25 -4.96 12.27 -18.43
C PRO A 25 -6.04 11.34 -18.99
N ASN A 26 -5.73 10.66 -20.10
CA ASN A 26 -6.59 9.63 -20.66
C ASN A 26 -6.56 8.36 -19.77
N PRO A 27 -7.58 7.49 -19.82
CA PRO A 27 -7.43 6.12 -19.33
C PRO A 27 -6.26 5.44 -20.04
N LYS A 28 -5.67 4.43 -19.40
CA LYS A 28 -4.64 3.58 -20.00
C LYS A 28 -5.05 2.13 -19.86
N ASP A 29 -4.75 1.35 -20.89
CA ASP A 29 -4.88 -0.10 -20.85
C ASP A 29 -3.71 -0.68 -20.05
N ILE A 30 -3.86 -0.62 -18.73
CA ILE A 30 -2.93 -1.15 -17.74
C ILE A 30 -3.70 -2.22 -16.97
N GLU A 31 -3.23 -3.46 -17.10
CA GLU A 31 -3.73 -4.56 -16.30
C GLU A 31 -3.07 -4.54 -14.91
N PHE A 32 -3.87 -4.75 -13.86
CA PHE A 32 -3.34 -5.00 -12.52
C PHE A 32 -2.97 -6.46 -12.36
N GLN A 33 -1.70 -6.72 -12.08
CA GLN A 33 -1.27 -8.05 -11.65
C GLN A 33 -1.80 -8.31 -10.24
N THR A 34 -2.66 -9.31 -10.08
CA THR A 34 -3.12 -9.75 -8.75
C THR A 34 -1.97 -10.49 -8.08
N ALA A 35 -1.43 -9.92 -7.01
CA ALA A 35 -0.26 -10.42 -6.30
C ALA A 35 -0.61 -11.37 -5.14
N GLU A 36 -1.78 -11.19 -4.54
CA GLU A 36 -2.30 -12.01 -3.43
C GLU A 36 -3.82 -11.82 -3.32
N VAL A 37 -4.58 -12.91 -3.11
CA VAL A 37 -5.95 -12.83 -2.61
C VAL A 37 -5.91 -13.03 -1.11
N VAL A 38 -6.21 -11.97 -0.34
CA VAL A 38 -6.15 -12.02 1.12
C VAL A 38 -7.46 -12.56 1.67
N LEU A 39 -7.39 -13.65 2.43
CA LEU A 39 -8.51 -14.26 3.15
C LEU A 39 -8.24 -14.16 4.65
N PRO A 40 -8.71 -13.10 5.37
CA PRO A 40 -8.27 -12.78 6.73
C PRO A 40 -8.62 -13.82 7.82
N ASN A 41 -7.83 -14.90 7.90
CA ASN A 41 -7.93 -15.97 8.89
C ASN A 41 -9.38 -16.47 9.13
N PRO A 42 -10.08 -16.96 8.08
CA PRO A 42 -11.44 -17.49 8.21
C PRO A 42 -11.49 -18.65 9.22
N GLU A 43 -12.40 -18.55 10.19
CA GLU A 43 -12.48 -19.47 11.33
C GLU A 43 -13.22 -20.78 11.02
N THR A 44 -14.01 -20.83 9.94
CA THR A 44 -15.07 -21.85 9.79
C THR A 44 -15.25 -22.44 8.39
N ALA A 45 -14.52 -21.96 7.38
CA ALA A 45 -14.85 -22.03 5.93
C ALA A 45 -16.21 -21.38 5.56
N GLY A 46 -17.20 -21.40 6.47
CA GLY A 46 -18.43 -20.60 6.52
C GLY A 46 -18.32 -19.11 6.15
N GLN A 47 -17.12 -18.54 6.25
CA GLN A 47 -16.81 -17.12 6.00
C GLN A 47 -16.12 -16.86 4.64
N LEU A 48 -15.73 -17.91 3.92
CA LEU A 48 -15.30 -17.80 2.52
C LEU A 48 -16.54 -17.51 1.64
N PRO A 49 -16.47 -16.61 0.65
CA PRO A 49 -17.52 -16.45 -0.34
C PRO A 49 -17.74 -17.78 -1.09
N MET A 50 -18.95 -18.04 -1.60
CA MET A 50 -19.29 -19.32 -2.26
C MET A 50 -18.28 -19.74 -3.34
N SER A 51 -17.79 -18.77 -4.13
CA SER A 51 -16.75 -18.98 -5.15
C SER A 51 -15.41 -19.54 -4.62
N PHE A 52 -15.13 -19.40 -3.32
CA PHE A 52 -13.93 -19.91 -2.65
C PHE A 52 -14.18 -21.17 -1.81
N ARG A 53 -15.43 -21.64 -1.67
CA ARG A 53 -15.79 -22.78 -0.81
C ARG A 53 -15.78 -24.12 -1.53
N ASP A 54 -16.29 -24.13 -2.75
CA ASP A 54 -16.70 -25.37 -3.42
C ASP A 54 -15.71 -25.82 -4.52
N ASN A 55 -14.56 -25.13 -4.65
CA ASN A 55 -13.70 -25.19 -5.86
C ASN A 55 -14.50 -25.03 -7.18
N LEU A 56 -15.67 -24.37 -7.11
CA LEU A 56 -16.56 -24.11 -8.24
C LEU A 56 -15.94 -23.19 -9.30
N LEU A 57 -14.82 -22.52 -8.97
CA LEU A 57 -13.94 -21.87 -9.94
C LEU A 57 -12.90 -22.87 -10.46
N GLY A 58 -13.39 -23.90 -11.15
CA GLY A 58 -12.82 -24.16 -12.46
C GLY A 58 -13.28 -23.05 -13.40
N GLU A 59 -12.34 -22.38 -14.05
CA GLU A 59 -12.53 -21.52 -15.24
C GLU A 59 -13.29 -20.18 -15.11
N GLU A 60 -14.12 -19.90 -14.09
CA GLU A 60 -14.72 -18.55 -13.94
C GLU A 60 -13.77 -17.53 -13.25
N GLU A 61 -13.60 -16.34 -13.84
CA GLU A 61 -12.68 -15.31 -13.33
C GLU A 61 -13.14 -14.70 -11.99
N LEU A 62 -12.18 -14.40 -11.12
CA LEU A 62 -12.39 -13.57 -9.92
C LEU A 62 -13.00 -12.21 -10.32
N ASP A 63 -14.23 -11.93 -9.90
CA ASP A 63 -14.88 -10.64 -10.13
C ASP A 63 -14.20 -9.52 -9.31
N LYS A 64 -13.13 -8.97 -9.87
CA LYS A 64 -12.36 -7.82 -9.34
C LYS A 64 -13.26 -6.60 -9.13
N GLN A 65 -14.36 -6.46 -9.89
CA GLN A 65 -15.31 -5.35 -9.72
C GLN A 65 -16.19 -5.48 -8.47
N LYS A 66 -16.31 -6.67 -7.85
CA LYS A 66 -17.05 -6.90 -6.59
C LYS A 66 -16.15 -6.97 -5.34
N MET A 67 -14.85 -7.19 -5.48
CA MET A 67 -13.92 -7.27 -4.34
C MET A 67 -13.44 -5.89 -3.84
N ASN A 68 -12.94 -5.85 -2.61
CA ASN A 68 -12.14 -4.72 -2.11
C ASN A 68 -10.70 -4.84 -2.64
N ARG A 69 -10.03 -3.70 -2.88
CA ARG A 69 -8.77 -3.66 -3.67
C ARG A 69 -7.71 -2.80 -3.01
N LEU A 70 -6.52 -3.36 -2.77
CA LEU A 70 -5.34 -2.67 -2.24
C LEU A 70 -4.24 -2.67 -3.31
N ILE A 71 -4.04 -1.52 -3.95
CA ILE A 71 -3.20 -1.37 -5.14
C ILE A 71 -1.84 -0.77 -4.74
N TRP A 72 -0.76 -1.46 -5.11
CA TRP A 72 0.62 -0.99 -4.97
C TRP A 72 1.12 -0.36 -6.27
N GLY A 73 1.57 0.90 -6.19
CA GLY A 73 2.19 1.64 -7.29
C GLY A 73 1.74 3.10 -7.35
N ASP A 74 2.14 3.81 -8.41
CA ASP A 74 1.73 5.20 -8.62
C ASP A 74 0.21 5.32 -8.81
N ASN A 75 -0.42 6.08 -7.92
CA ASN A 75 -1.86 6.32 -7.89
C ASN A 75 -2.42 7.01 -9.16
N LEU A 76 -1.61 7.75 -9.92
CA LEU A 76 -2.00 8.28 -11.24
C LEU A 76 -2.25 7.13 -12.22
N LEU A 77 -1.34 6.15 -12.27
CA LEU A 77 -1.49 4.97 -13.12
C LEU A 77 -2.63 4.07 -12.62
N ALA A 78 -2.77 3.93 -11.29
CA ALA A 78 -3.89 3.21 -10.69
C ALA A 78 -5.24 3.79 -11.13
N MET A 79 -5.40 5.11 -11.07
CA MET A 79 -6.63 5.77 -11.51
C MET A 79 -6.85 5.67 -13.03
N GLN A 80 -5.79 5.73 -13.86
CA GLN A 80 -5.91 5.51 -15.30
C GLN A 80 -6.38 4.09 -15.64
N ALA A 81 -5.88 3.08 -14.92
CA ALA A 81 -6.29 1.68 -15.05
C ALA A 81 -7.72 1.42 -14.54
N LEU A 82 -8.10 2.02 -13.39
CA LEU A 82 -9.45 1.94 -12.85
C LEU A 82 -10.50 2.53 -13.81
N LEU A 83 -10.19 3.66 -14.45
CA LEU A 83 -11.07 4.23 -15.49
C LEU A 83 -11.25 3.28 -16.68
N ASN A 84 -10.17 2.63 -17.14
CA ASN A 84 -10.23 1.63 -18.21
C ASN A 84 -11.06 0.39 -17.80
N GLN A 85 -10.99 -0.01 -16.53
CA GLN A 85 -11.77 -1.11 -15.94
C GLN A 85 -13.23 -0.74 -15.59
N GLY A 86 -13.72 0.43 -16.02
CA GLY A 86 -15.13 0.83 -15.90
C GLY A 86 -15.52 1.51 -14.58
N TYR A 87 -14.55 1.98 -13.77
CA TYR A 87 -14.83 2.72 -12.53
C TYR A 87 -15.19 4.21 -12.72
N GLU A 88 -15.25 4.70 -13.96
CA GLU A 88 -15.76 6.05 -14.24
C GLU A 88 -17.21 6.19 -13.75
N GLY A 89 -17.47 7.17 -12.89
CA GLY A 89 -18.80 7.38 -12.33
C GLY A 89 -19.22 6.42 -11.19
N LYS A 90 -18.29 5.74 -10.50
CA LYS A 90 -18.61 4.64 -9.56
C LYS A 90 -18.26 4.87 -8.08
N ILE A 91 -17.40 5.83 -7.74
CA ILE A 91 -16.90 6.00 -6.37
C ILE A 91 -17.76 7.02 -5.61
N ASN A 92 -18.45 6.63 -4.55
CA ASN A 92 -19.32 7.54 -3.78
C ASN A 92 -18.53 8.54 -2.92
N LEU A 93 -17.35 8.14 -2.42
CA LEU A 93 -16.52 8.99 -1.59
C LEU A 93 -15.04 8.82 -1.91
N ILE A 94 -14.34 9.92 -2.14
CA ILE A 94 -12.87 9.95 -2.13
C ILE A 94 -12.41 10.75 -0.90
N TYR A 95 -11.54 10.16 -0.08
CA TYR A 95 -10.75 10.91 0.88
C TYR A 95 -9.29 10.88 0.43
N ILE A 96 -8.61 12.02 0.46
CA ILE A 96 -7.16 12.08 0.28
C ILE A 96 -6.48 12.97 1.31
N ASP A 97 -5.32 12.50 1.73
CA ASP A 97 -4.35 13.16 2.59
C ASP A 97 -3.01 13.23 1.84
N PRO A 98 -2.93 14.02 0.75
CA PRO A 98 -1.71 14.12 -0.03
C PRO A 98 -0.58 14.68 0.84
N PRO A 99 0.69 14.39 0.52
CA PRO A 99 1.82 14.88 1.30
C PRO A 99 1.76 16.41 1.47
N PHE A 100 2.14 16.93 2.64
CA PHE A 100 2.22 18.38 2.86
C PHE A 100 3.57 18.93 2.39
N ASP A 101 3.62 20.17 1.90
CA ASP A 101 4.85 20.91 1.52
C ASP A 101 5.66 21.36 2.75
N SER A 102 5.97 20.37 3.59
CA SER A 102 6.66 20.47 4.87
C SER A 102 8.11 20.00 4.80
N LYS A 103 8.54 19.49 3.63
CA LYS A 103 9.86 18.87 3.40
C LYS A 103 10.20 17.77 4.40
N ALA A 104 9.17 17.06 4.88
CA ALA A 104 9.32 16.00 5.87
C ALA A 104 10.17 14.85 5.34
N ASP A 105 10.92 14.24 6.25
CA ASP A 105 11.61 12.98 6.01
C ASP A 105 10.57 11.84 6.01
N TYR A 106 10.52 11.07 4.92
CA TYR A 106 9.56 9.97 4.72
C TYR A 106 10.09 8.62 5.22
N SER A 107 11.20 8.62 5.96
CA SER A 107 11.79 7.41 6.51
C SER A 107 10.88 6.71 7.53
N HIS A 108 10.91 5.38 7.54
CA HIS A 108 10.02 4.56 8.37
C HIS A 108 10.78 3.92 9.53
N LYS A 109 10.34 4.17 10.77
CA LYS A 109 10.95 3.55 11.95
C LYS A 109 10.46 2.12 12.14
N ILE A 110 11.40 1.18 12.19
CA ILE A 110 11.13 -0.23 12.44
C ILE A 110 11.65 -0.57 13.84
N LYS A 111 10.75 -1.02 14.69
CA LYS A 111 11.04 -1.51 16.05
C LYS A 111 11.08 -3.03 16.03
N LEU A 112 12.10 -3.60 16.68
CA LEU A 112 12.31 -5.04 16.83
C LEU A 112 12.51 -5.39 18.31
N PRO A 113 11.91 -6.48 18.81
CA PRO A 113 12.02 -6.87 20.21
C PRO A 113 13.46 -7.21 20.59
N ALA A 114 13.91 -6.73 21.75
CA ALA A 114 15.30 -6.83 22.22
C ALA A 114 15.85 -8.26 22.41
N SER A 115 14.97 -9.26 22.48
CA SER A 115 15.29 -10.68 22.39
C SER A 115 14.03 -11.47 22.06
N ALA A 116 14.19 -12.57 21.31
CA ALA A 116 13.12 -13.52 21.03
C ALA A 116 12.47 -14.14 22.28
N ASN A 117 13.17 -14.12 23.42
CA ASN A 117 12.69 -14.61 24.72
C ASN A 117 12.59 -13.48 25.77
N ALA A 118 12.45 -12.22 25.36
CA ALA A 118 12.36 -11.09 26.29
C ALA A 118 11.04 -11.06 27.07
N THR A 119 11.01 -11.70 28.24
CA THR A 119 10.29 -11.11 29.39
C THR A 119 10.90 -9.72 29.68
N ALA A 120 10.04 -8.76 30.03
CA ALA A 120 10.37 -7.33 30.08
C ALA A 120 11.68 -6.99 30.82
N GLY A 121 12.54 -6.15 30.21
CA GLY A 121 13.73 -5.61 30.90
C GLY A 121 14.86 -5.04 30.03
N LYS A 122 14.96 -5.41 28.74
CA LYS A 122 15.85 -4.76 27.76
C LYS A 122 14.99 -4.02 26.72
N GLY A 123 15.39 -2.79 26.37
CA GLY A 123 14.64 -1.95 25.44
C GLY A 123 14.77 -2.40 23.99
N ASP A 124 13.71 -2.23 23.22
CA ASP A 124 13.60 -2.63 21.82
C ASP A 124 14.70 -1.99 20.94
N PHE A 125 15.13 -2.72 19.91
CA PHE A 125 16.03 -2.20 18.89
C PHE A 125 15.21 -1.44 17.85
N GLU A 126 15.49 -0.15 17.68
CA GLU A 126 14.86 0.69 16.66
C GLU A 126 15.90 1.11 15.60
N PHE A 127 15.56 0.90 14.34
CA PHE A 127 16.30 1.45 13.20
C PHE A 127 15.37 2.20 12.25
N THR A 128 15.96 3.05 11.41
CA THR A 128 15.21 3.86 10.43
C THR A 128 15.44 3.28 9.04
N LYS A 129 14.35 2.91 8.36
CA LYS A 129 14.36 2.45 6.97
C LYS A 129 14.15 3.65 6.05
N GLU A 130 15.16 3.93 5.22
CA GLU A 130 15.07 4.93 4.17
C GLU A 130 13.97 4.59 3.15
N PRO A 131 13.29 5.59 2.55
CA PRO A 131 12.32 5.31 1.50
C PRO A 131 13.01 4.69 0.28
N SER A 132 12.30 3.82 -0.43
CA SER A 132 12.80 3.20 -1.67
C SER A 132 13.12 4.28 -2.71
N VAL A 133 13.99 4.01 -3.69
CA VAL A 133 14.29 5.06 -4.70
C VAL A 133 13.08 5.42 -5.55
N ILE A 134 12.12 4.52 -5.76
CA ILE A 134 10.86 4.87 -6.44
C ILE A 134 10.05 5.87 -5.59
N GLU A 135 9.96 5.66 -4.28
CA GLU A 135 9.38 6.62 -3.33
C GLU A 135 10.17 7.94 -3.30
N ARG A 136 11.50 7.89 -3.10
CA ARG A 136 12.37 9.07 -3.06
C ARG A 136 12.34 9.86 -4.35
N LEU A 137 12.19 9.23 -5.52
CA LEU A 137 12.03 9.93 -6.80
C LEU A 137 10.69 10.64 -6.89
N ALA A 138 9.58 9.94 -6.56
CA ALA A 138 8.26 10.55 -6.56
C ALA A 138 8.22 11.77 -5.62
N TYR A 139 8.78 11.65 -4.41
CA TYR A 139 8.89 12.77 -3.48
C TYR A 139 9.86 13.85 -3.98
N LYS A 140 11.07 13.50 -4.43
CA LYS A 140 12.08 14.48 -4.89
C LYS A 140 11.62 15.25 -6.11
N ASP A 141 11.01 14.61 -7.10
CA ASP A 141 10.46 15.28 -8.28
C ASP A 141 9.21 16.12 -7.90
N THR A 142 8.47 15.76 -6.82
CA THR A 142 7.41 16.58 -6.20
C THR A 142 7.95 17.81 -5.44
N TRP A 143 9.17 17.78 -4.91
CA TRP A 143 9.75 18.87 -4.11
C TRP A 143 10.80 19.74 -4.85
N ALA A 144 11.38 19.24 -5.94
CA ALA A 144 12.50 19.91 -6.63
C ALA A 144 12.09 21.22 -7.34
N GLY A 145 10.88 21.30 -7.89
CA GLY A 145 10.31 22.52 -8.47
C GLY A 145 9.54 23.38 -7.48
N GLY A 146 9.60 23.09 -6.17
CA GLY A 146 8.80 23.76 -5.15
C GLY A 146 7.30 23.56 -5.40
N THR A 147 6.52 24.65 -5.26
CA THR A 147 5.06 24.61 -5.41
C THR A 147 4.62 24.04 -6.77
N ASP A 148 5.26 24.40 -7.88
CA ASP A 148 4.85 23.96 -9.22
C ASP A 148 4.90 22.43 -9.37
N SER A 149 5.98 21.78 -8.89
CA SER A 149 6.09 20.31 -8.84
C SER A 149 4.96 19.66 -8.04
N TYR A 150 4.52 20.29 -6.94
CA TYR A 150 3.39 19.81 -6.16
C TYR A 150 2.06 19.92 -6.94
N LEU A 151 1.86 21.04 -7.65
CA LEU A 151 0.67 21.24 -8.46
C LEU A 151 0.65 20.28 -9.67
N ASP A 152 1.80 20.01 -10.29
CA ASP A 152 1.95 18.99 -11.34
C ASP A 152 1.66 17.57 -10.86
N MET A 153 2.03 17.26 -9.62
CA MET A 153 1.67 15.99 -8.98
C MET A 153 0.15 15.91 -8.77
N LEU A 154 -0.46 16.92 -8.14
CA LEU A 154 -1.84 16.82 -7.65
C LEU A 154 -2.92 17.13 -8.71
N TYR A 155 -2.68 18.06 -9.65
CA TYR A 155 -3.67 18.48 -10.65
C TYR A 155 -4.20 17.34 -11.54
N PRO A 156 -3.36 16.54 -12.24
CA PRO A 156 -3.84 15.44 -13.05
C PRO A 156 -4.55 14.37 -12.20
N ARG A 157 -4.10 14.17 -10.95
CA ARG A 157 -4.70 13.21 -10.01
C ARG A 157 -6.12 13.63 -9.62
N LEU A 158 -6.33 14.89 -9.23
CA LEU A 158 -7.67 15.44 -8.93
C LEU A 158 -8.61 15.39 -10.15
N GLN A 159 -8.11 15.59 -11.37
CA GLN A 159 -8.90 15.43 -12.60
C GLN A 159 -9.41 13.99 -12.78
N LEU A 160 -8.58 12.98 -12.51
CA LEU A 160 -9.01 11.57 -12.56
C LEU A 160 -9.97 11.22 -11.41
N MET A 161 -9.74 11.74 -10.20
CA MET A 161 -10.66 11.56 -9.06
C MET A 161 -12.07 12.09 -9.38
N LYS A 162 -12.20 13.28 -9.99
CA LYS A 162 -13.51 13.79 -10.43
C LYS A 162 -14.20 12.87 -11.43
N ARG A 163 -13.45 12.23 -12.34
CA ARG A 163 -14.01 11.26 -13.30
C ARG A 163 -14.50 10.00 -12.59
N LEU A 164 -13.70 9.44 -11.68
CA LEU A 164 -14.02 8.24 -10.91
C LEU A 164 -15.21 8.40 -9.96
N LEU A 165 -15.43 9.59 -9.38
CA LEU A 165 -16.57 9.84 -8.48
C LEU A 165 -17.93 9.53 -9.14
N ALA A 166 -18.87 9.02 -8.37
CA ALA A 166 -20.28 8.91 -8.73
C ALA A 166 -20.92 10.31 -8.88
N PRO A 167 -22.05 10.47 -9.61
CA PRO A 167 -22.71 11.77 -9.78
C PRO A 167 -23.08 12.46 -8.46
N ASP A 168 -23.47 11.67 -7.47
CA ASP A 168 -23.79 12.04 -6.09
C ASP A 168 -22.59 11.91 -5.13
N GLY A 169 -21.38 11.70 -5.67
CA GLY A 169 -20.18 11.46 -4.90
C GLY A 169 -19.45 12.71 -4.43
N SER A 170 -18.81 12.59 -3.27
CA SER A 170 -18.05 13.66 -2.60
C SER A 170 -16.56 13.37 -2.54
N ILE A 171 -15.73 14.43 -2.49
CA ILE A 171 -14.30 14.35 -2.20
C ILE A 171 -13.94 15.24 -1.00
N TYR A 172 -13.13 14.69 -0.10
CA TYR A 172 -12.49 15.40 1.01
C TYR A 172 -10.99 15.47 0.74
N VAL A 173 -10.42 16.67 0.75
CA VAL A 173 -8.98 16.90 0.56
C VAL A 173 -8.41 17.55 1.81
N HIS A 174 -7.61 16.79 2.55
CA HIS A 174 -6.97 17.20 3.80
C HIS A 174 -5.66 17.92 3.50
N LEU A 175 -5.51 19.17 3.94
CA LEU A 175 -4.36 20.02 3.63
C LEU A 175 -3.94 20.89 4.82
N ASP A 176 -2.66 21.24 4.86
CA ASP A 176 -2.15 22.26 5.76
C ASP A 176 -2.17 23.67 5.12
N TRP A 177 -1.76 24.65 5.92
CA TRP A 177 -1.75 26.06 5.54
C TRP A 177 -0.70 26.44 4.48
N HIS A 178 0.29 25.59 4.17
CA HIS A 178 1.32 25.93 3.17
C HIS A 178 0.75 25.88 1.76
N ILE A 179 -0.06 24.86 1.46
CA ILE A 179 -0.53 24.56 0.10
C ILE A 179 -2.05 24.69 -0.09
N GLY A 180 -2.83 24.72 1.01
CA GLY A 180 -4.29 24.72 1.01
C GLY A 180 -4.93 25.69 0.02
N HIS A 181 -4.49 26.96 -0.01
CA HIS A 181 -5.09 27.96 -0.89
C HIS A 181 -4.85 27.69 -2.39
N TYR A 182 -3.69 27.16 -2.78
CA TYR A 182 -3.41 26.80 -4.17
C TYR A 182 -4.30 25.63 -4.62
N VAL A 183 -4.44 24.61 -3.77
CA VAL A 183 -5.30 23.45 -4.05
C VAL A 183 -6.79 23.85 -4.03
N LYS A 184 -7.22 24.80 -3.18
CA LYS A 184 -8.60 25.30 -3.18
C LYS A 184 -8.98 25.88 -4.54
N VAL A 185 -8.16 26.78 -5.10
CA VAL A 185 -8.39 27.39 -6.43
C VAL A 185 -8.28 26.34 -7.54
N MET A 186 -7.38 25.38 -7.40
CA MET A 186 -7.26 24.24 -8.30
C MET A 186 -8.54 23.38 -8.33
N MET A 187 -9.12 23.10 -7.16
CA MET A 187 -10.38 22.35 -7.07
C MET A 187 -11.56 23.17 -7.58
N ASP A 188 -11.60 24.49 -7.38
CA ASP A 188 -12.62 25.36 -8.00
C ASP A 188 -12.60 25.27 -9.54
N GLU A 189 -11.42 25.11 -10.14
CA GLU A 189 -11.26 24.90 -11.58
C GLU A 189 -11.67 23.48 -12.03
N ILE A 190 -11.25 22.45 -11.29
CA ILE A 190 -11.51 21.04 -11.67
C ILE A 190 -12.97 20.66 -11.39
N PHE A 191 -13.44 20.88 -10.16
CA PHE A 191 -14.77 20.49 -9.70
C PHE A 191 -15.84 21.48 -10.12
N GLY A 192 -15.49 22.77 -10.19
CA GLY A 192 -16.42 23.89 -10.35
C GLY A 192 -16.70 24.51 -9.00
N LYS A 193 -16.53 25.84 -8.91
CA LYS A 193 -16.71 26.62 -7.68
C LYS A 193 -18.06 26.39 -6.98
N ASP A 194 -19.12 26.23 -7.76
CA ASP A 194 -20.48 26.02 -7.23
C ASP A 194 -20.68 24.62 -6.59
N ASN A 195 -19.75 23.69 -6.82
CA ASN A 195 -19.73 22.35 -6.20
C ASN A 195 -18.86 22.30 -4.92
N PHE A 196 -18.30 23.43 -4.48
CA PHE A 196 -17.66 23.56 -3.17
C PHE A 196 -18.73 23.62 -2.08
N ILE A 197 -18.73 22.65 -1.16
CA ILE A 197 -19.75 22.54 -0.11
C ILE A 197 -19.33 23.38 1.10
N ASN A 198 -18.19 23.04 1.72
CA ASN A 198 -17.61 23.80 2.82
C ASN A 198 -16.12 23.47 3.05
N GLU A 199 -15.50 24.31 3.86
CA GLU A 199 -14.21 24.04 4.51
C GLU A 199 -14.50 23.57 5.94
N VAL A 200 -13.91 22.43 6.31
CA VAL A 200 -13.91 21.90 7.67
C VAL A 200 -12.57 22.22 8.32
N VAL A 201 -12.60 22.90 9.46
CA VAL A 201 -11.42 23.23 10.26
C VAL A 201 -11.26 22.15 11.33
N TRP A 202 -10.26 21.29 11.17
CA TRP A 202 -9.98 20.20 12.12
C TRP A 202 -8.84 20.59 13.07
N LYS A 203 -9.09 20.48 14.37
CA LYS A 203 -8.11 20.69 15.44
C LYS A 203 -7.25 19.44 15.60
N LYS A 204 -5.98 19.52 15.20
CA LYS A 204 -4.99 18.48 15.42
C LYS A 204 -4.37 18.56 16.82
N TYR A 205 -3.85 17.43 17.30
CA TYR A 205 -3.10 17.39 18.55
C TYR A 205 -1.81 18.21 18.42
N SER A 206 -1.71 19.34 19.14
CA SER A 206 -0.47 20.08 19.30
C SER A 206 0.14 19.81 20.67
N GLY A 207 1.23 19.04 20.73
CA GLY A 207 2.08 19.05 21.91
C GLY A 207 2.65 20.45 22.11
N VAL A 208 2.37 21.09 23.25
CA VAL A 208 2.79 22.48 23.51
C VAL A 208 4.31 22.56 23.66
N LYS A 209 5.00 22.85 22.56
CA LYS A 209 6.45 23.11 22.50
C LYS A 209 6.76 24.21 21.50
N ASN A 210 6.57 25.47 21.91
CA ASN A 210 7.33 26.64 21.47
C ASN A 210 6.87 27.88 22.24
N GLN A 211 7.53 28.19 23.37
CA GLN A 211 7.31 29.44 24.11
C GLN A 211 8.00 30.66 23.46
N ALA A 212 8.80 30.46 22.41
CA ALA A 212 9.54 31.49 21.68
C ALA A 212 9.22 31.43 20.17
N SER A 213 7.96 31.65 19.80
CA SER A 213 7.52 31.73 18.40
C SER A 213 7.19 33.17 18.01
N GLN A 214 7.67 33.62 16.85
CA GLN A 214 7.31 34.92 16.25
C GLN A 214 5.93 34.91 15.57
N LYS A 215 5.18 33.81 15.69
CA LYS A 215 3.82 33.63 15.14
C LYS A 215 2.95 32.78 16.08
N PHE A 216 1.64 32.84 15.90
CA PHE A 216 0.72 31.92 16.59
C PHE A 216 1.03 30.45 16.26
N THR A 217 0.88 29.57 17.25
CA THR A 217 1.03 28.12 17.08
C THR A 217 -0.14 27.58 16.25
N THR A 218 0.16 26.97 15.10
CA THR A 218 -0.86 26.30 14.27
C THR A 218 -1.36 25.03 14.95
N GLN A 219 -2.65 24.99 15.29
CA GLN A 219 -3.33 23.82 15.89
C GLN A 219 -4.38 23.19 14.97
N THR A 220 -4.52 23.70 13.75
CA THR A 220 -5.59 23.32 12.81
C THR A 220 -5.05 22.99 11.43
N ASP A 221 -5.69 22.03 10.78
CA ASP A 221 -5.58 21.77 9.34
C ASP A 221 -6.96 21.97 8.69
N SER A 222 -6.97 22.14 7.36
CA SER A 222 -8.19 22.41 6.59
C SER A 222 -8.55 21.21 5.73
N ILE A 223 -9.82 20.80 5.77
CA ILE A 223 -10.34 19.72 4.95
C ILE A 223 -11.41 20.32 4.03
N PHE A 224 -11.13 20.38 2.73
CA PHE A 224 -12.10 20.90 1.75
C PHE A 224 -13.06 19.80 1.30
N LEU A 225 -14.35 20.08 1.36
CA LEU A 225 -15.41 19.21 0.85
C LEU A 225 -15.96 19.75 -0.48
N TYR A 226 -15.87 18.93 -1.51
CA TYR A 226 -16.49 19.16 -2.82
C TYR A 226 -17.38 17.98 -3.20
N SER A 227 -18.40 18.27 -4.00
CA SER A 227 -19.22 17.28 -4.71
C SER A 227 -18.81 17.18 -6.18
N LYS A 228 -19.16 16.08 -6.86
CA LYS A 228 -18.97 15.97 -8.32
C LYS A 228 -19.94 16.87 -9.09
N THR A 229 -21.17 17.00 -8.59
CA THR A 229 -22.29 17.75 -9.19
C THR A 229 -23.02 18.56 -8.12
N ASP A 230 -24.14 19.20 -8.47
CA ASP A 230 -25.03 19.88 -7.54
C ASP A 230 -25.68 18.93 -6.49
N LYS A 231 -25.55 17.62 -6.68
CA LYS A 231 -26.08 16.57 -5.80
C LYS A 231 -24.96 15.86 -5.06
N HIS A 232 -25.20 15.56 -3.78
CA HIS A 232 -24.32 14.75 -2.95
C HIS A 232 -25.08 14.07 -1.80
N ILE A 233 -24.51 12.99 -1.28
CA ILE A 233 -24.95 12.38 -0.02
C ILE A 233 -24.47 13.24 1.15
N PHE A 234 -25.39 13.61 2.07
CA PHE A 234 -25.05 14.33 3.30
C PHE A 234 -25.91 13.87 4.49
N ASN A 235 -25.38 12.91 5.24
CA ASN A 235 -25.96 12.38 6.46
C ASN A 235 -25.55 13.28 7.64
N GLN A 236 -26.43 14.22 8.04
CA GLN A 236 -26.18 15.12 9.17
C GLN A 236 -25.95 14.34 10.47
N LEU A 237 -24.71 14.38 10.96
CA LEU A 237 -24.32 13.83 12.25
C LEU A 237 -24.57 14.83 13.39
N TYR A 238 -24.73 14.32 14.61
CA TYR A 238 -25.02 15.12 15.80
C TYR A 238 -24.07 14.74 16.94
N ARG A 239 -23.69 15.72 17.76
CA ARG A 239 -22.97 15.50 19.03
C ARG A 239 -23.93 14.95 20.08
N GLU A 240 -23.47 13.95 20.84
CA GLU A 240 -24.18 13.45 22.01
C GLU A 240 -24.44 14.56 23.03
N MET A 241 -25.58 14.50 23.72
CA MET A 241 -25.91 15.46 24.77
C MET A 241 -25.14 15.11 26.04
N THR A 242 -24.33 16.05 26.55
CA THR A 242 -23.63 15.85 27.82
C THR A 242 -24.63 15.68 28.97
N GLU A 243 -24.29 14.91 30.00
CA GLU A 243 -25.15 14.75 31.18
C GLU A 243 -25.56 16.09 31.80
N GLY A 244 -24.64 17.07 31.82
CA GLY A 244 -24.90 18.42 32.30
C GLY A 244 -25.99 19.13 31.50
N TYR A 245 -25.95 19.03 30.16
CA TYR A 245 -27.00 19.54 29.29
C TYR A 245 -28.33 18.80 29.49
N ILE A 246 -28.31 17.47 29.59
CA ILE A 246 -29.51 16.66 29.84
C ILE A 246 -30.18 17.06 31.16
N LYS A 247 -29.41 17.15 32.25
CA LYS A 247 -29.88 17.60 33.58
C LYS A 247 -30.32 19.08 33.58
N GLY A 248 -29.71 19.90 32.72
CA GLY A 248 -30.02 21.32 32.56
C GLY A 248 -31.35 21.60 31.84
N GLU A 249 -31.64 20.88 30.75
CA GLU A 249 -32.78 21.17 29.88
C GLU A 249 -33.97 20.21 30.08
N TYR A 250 -33.72 18.90 30.19
CA TYR A 250 -34.78 17.88 30.27
C TYR A 250 -35.15 17.58 31.73
N LYS A 251 -35.61 18.64 32.41
CA LYS A 251 -35.92 18.67 33.85
C LYS A 251 -37.26 18.05 34.23
N TYR A 252 -38.15 17.85 33.27
CA TYR A 252 -39.51 17.38 33.52
C TYR A 252 -39.66 15.91 33.13
N THR A 253 -40.54 15.21 33.83
CA THR A 253 -40.90 13.82 33.55
C THR A 253 -42.41 13.76 33.35
N ASP A 254 -42.90 12.98 32.39
CA ASP A 254 -44.35 12.75 32.23
C ASP A 254 -44.85 11.51 32.96
N GLU A 255 -46.15 11.25 32.87
CA GLU A 255 -46.85 10.14 33.52
C GLU A 255 -46.32 8.76 33.13
N THR A 256 -45.61 8.64 31.99
CA THR A 256 -44.99 7.40 31.50
C THR A 256 -43.52 7.26 31.90
N GLY A 257 -42.97 8.24 32.63
CA GLY A 257 -41.56 8.27 33.01
C GLY A 257 -40.63 8.90 31.97
N ARG A 258 -41.14 9.41 30.84
CA ARG A 258 -40.32 10.01 29.77
C ARG A 258 -39.87 11.42 30.15
N LYS A 259 -38.58 11.72 29.98
CA LYS A 259 -38.00 13.04 30.25
C LYS A 259 -38.25 14.01 29.10
N TYR A 260 -38.62 15.25 29.40
CA TYR A 260 -38.86 16.30 28.42
C TYR A 260 -38.36 17.69 28.88
N ALA A 261 -38.10 18.54 27.90
CA ALA A 261 -37.89 19.98 28.03
C ALA A 261 -39.14 20.73 27.55
N LEU A 262 -39.39 21.92 28.09
CA LEU A 262 -40.44 22.82 27.60
C LEU A 262 -39.85 23.78 26.56
N LEU A 263 -40.39 23.78 25.34
CA LEU A 263 -39.95 24.71 24.30
C LEU A 263 -40.36 26.15 24.67
N ARG A 264 -39.36 27.02 24.86
CA ARG A 264 -39.56 28.45 25.14
C ARG A 264 -39.22 29.28 23.92
N GLY A 265 -40.19 30.03 23.41
CA GLY A 265 -40.01 30.95 22.28
C GLY A 265 -41.25 31.81 22.07
N ARG A 266 -41.09 33.01 21.48
CA ARG A 266 -42.17 34.01 21.33
C ARG A 266 -43.45 33.46 20.71
N GLY A 267 -43.35 32.58 19.71
CA GLY A 267 -44.52 31.98 19.05
C GLY A 267 -45.31 30.98 19.91
N TYR A 268 -44.66 30.28 20.85
CA TYR A 268 -45.33 29.31 21.72
C TYR A 268 -46.09 29.98 22.87
N GLN A 269 -45.63 31.16 23.32
CA GLN A 269 -46.33 31.93 24.36
C GLN A 269 -47.68 32.49 23.88
N GLN A 270 -47.89 32.69 22.57
CA GLN A 270 -49.17 33.16 22.02
C GLN A 270 -50.25 32.08 21.92
N SER A 271 -49.91 30.78 21.94
CA SER A 271 -50.89 29.69 21.80
C SER A 271 -51.39 29.11 23.12
N GLY A 272 -50.81 29.52 24.26
CA GLY A 272 -51.09 28.94 25.58
C GLY A 272 -50.61 27.49 25.77
N GLN A 273 -50.08 26.84 24.73
CA GLN A 273 -49.62 25.45 24.78
C GLN A 273 -48.08 25.38 24.81
N ASN A 274 -47.52 25.04 25.97
CA ASN A 274 -46.10 24.74 26.10
C ASN A 274 -45.79 23.41 25.40
N LYS A 275 -45.22 23.46 24.19
CA LYS A 275 -44.86 22.26 23.43
C LYS A 275 -43.71 21.52 24.14
N ARG A 276 -43.94 20.24 24.46
CA ARG A 276 -42.91 19.35 25.05
C ARG A 276 -41.92 18.93 23.95
N LYS A 277 -40.64 18.83 24.30
CA LYS A 277 -39.59 18.18 23.51
C LYS A 277 -39.02 17.04 24.34
N TYR A 278 -39.26 15.80 23.92
CA TYR A 278 -38.80 14.63 24.65
C TYR A 278 -37.30 14.35 24.42
N LEU A 279 -36.65 13.77 25.43
CA LEU A 279 -35.20 13.49 25.42
C LEU A 279 -34.84 12.33 24.48
N ASP A 280 -35.64 11.28 24.49
CA ASP A 280 -35.50 10.09 23.62
C ASP A 280 -35.80 10.38 22.14
N GLU A 281 -36.47 11.50 21.84
CA GLU A 281 -36.69 12.02 20.49
C GLU A 281 -35.60 13.04 20.05
N ALA A 282 -34.69 13.45 20.96
CA ALA A 282 -33.75 14.54 20.71
C ALA A 282 -32.40 14.07 20.17
N LYS A 283 -32.15 14.34 18.88
CA LYS A 283 -30.92 13.92 18.18
C LYS A 283 -29.59 14.54 18.64
N GLY A 284 -29.59 15.53 19.54
CA GLY A 284 -28.37 16.27 19.92
C GLY A 284 -28.20 17.61 19.19
N ALA A 285 -26.99 18.16 19.22
CA ALA A 285 -26.61 19.35 18.47
C ALA A 285 -25.93 18.93 17.15
N PRO A 286 -26.29 19.51 15.98
CA PRO A 286 -25.69 19.12 14.71
C PRO A 286 -24.18 19.41 14.72
N ILE A 287 -23.39 18.49 14.17
CA ILE A 287 -21.95 18.71 13.97
C ILE A 287 -21.77 19.82 12.93
N THR A 288 -20.89 20.78 13.23
CA THR A 288 -20.59 21.94 12.39
C THR A 288 -19.30 21.72 11.57
N SER A 289 -18.83 22.74 10.85
CA SER A 289 -17.53 22.71 10.16
C SER A 289 -16.32 22.91 11.09
N LEU A 290 -16.51 23.29 12.36
CA LEU A 290 -15.44 23.30 13.36
C LEU A 290 -15.37 21.93 14.06
N TRP A 291 -14.30 21.19 13.81
CA TRP A 291 -14.06 19.85 14.37
C TRP A 291 -12.96 19.94 15.43
N ASP A 292 -13.37 20.35 16.62
CA ASP A 292 -12.55 20.61 17.80
C ASP A 292 -12.64 19.52 18.88
N ASP A 293 -13.42 18.46 18.63
CA ASP A 293 -13.63 17.33 19.53
C ASP A 293 -12.32 16.57 19.82
N ASP A 294 -12.07 16.21 21.09
CA ASP A 294 -10.80 15.60 21.50
C ASP A 294 -10.65 14.12 21.07
N ASP A 295 -11.74 13.44 20.73
CA ASP A 295 -11.73 12.08 20.16
C ASP A 295 -11.21 12.04 18.72
N LEU A 296 -11.20 13.18 18.00
CA LEU A 296 -10.66 13.32 16.65
C LEU A 296 -9.14 13.51 16.62
N GLN A 297 -8.45 13.38 17.75
CA GLN A 297 -7.01 13.61 17.89
C GLN A 297 -6.27 12.29 18.18
N LEU A 298 -5.26 11.97 17.36
CA LEU A 298 -4.49 10.74 17.54
C LEU A 298 -3.44 10.89 18.67
N ASN A 299 -3.85 10.57 19.90
CA ASN A 299 -2.97 10.54 21.06
C ASN A 299 -1.82 9.52 20.86
N THR A 300 -0.60 9.85 21.30
CA THR A 300 0.59 8.97 21.28
C THR A 300 0.40 7.63 22.01
N SER A 301 -0.61 7.55 22.89
CA SER A 301 -0.99 6.35 23.62
C SER A 301 -2.25 5.65 23.11
N SER A 302 -2.84 6.07 21.99
CA SER A 302 -4.01 5.40 21.41
C SER A 302 -3.67 3.98 20.94
N ALA A 303 -4.57 3.02 21.23
CA ALA A 303 -4.43 1.62 20.85
C ALA A 303 -4.59 1.37 19.32
N GLU A 304 -5.06 2.37 18.57
CA GLU A 304 -5.16 2.32 17.11
C GLU A 304 -3.84 2.63 16.38
N ARG A 305 -2.81 3.11 17.11
CA ARG A 305 -1.53 3.51 16.53
C ARG A 305 -0.79 2.31 15.95
N THR A 306 -0.38 2.47 14.69
CA THR A 306 0.45 1.52 13.95
C THR A 306 1.93 1.88 13.95
N ASP A 307 2.27 3.03 14.55
CA ASP A 307 3.57 3.72 14.44
C ASP A 307 3.97 4.13 13.01
N TYR A 308 3.01 4.19 12.09
CA TYR A 308 3.11 4.93 10.84
C TYR A 308 2.90 6.44 11.09
N ASP A 309 3.88 7.28 10.74
CA ASP A 309 3.95 8.67 11.23
C ASP A 309 2.79 9.56 10.78
N THR A 310 2.32 9.45 9.54
CA THR A 310 1.22 10.27 9.00
C THR A 310 -0.17 9.71 9.29
N GLN A 311 -0.30 8.68 10.15
CA GLN A 311 -1.59 8.06 10.48
C GLN A 311 -2.63 9.08 10.93
N LYS A 312 -3.77 9.13 10.24
CA LYS A 312 -4.98 9.84 10.67
C LYS A 312 -5.83 8.97 11.63
N PRO A 313 -6.56 9.57 12.60
CA PRO A 313 -7.36 8.84 13.58
C PRO A 313 -8.64 8.24 13.00
N ILE A 314 -9.07 7.09 13.54
CA ILE A 314 -10.25 6.33 13.12
C ILE A 314 -11.52 7.17 13.18
N SER A 315 -11.74 7.90 14.27
CA SER A 315 -12.91 8.76 14.52
C SER A 315 -13.10 9.86 13.47
N LEU A 316 -12.00 10.45 12.98
CA LEU A 316 -12.01 11.44 11.91
C LEU A 316 -12.52 10.86 10.59
N LEU A 317 -11.96 9.71 10.18
CA LEU A 317 -12.39 9.03 8.96
C LEU A 317 -13.81 8.46 9.10
N GLU A 318 -14.20 8.01 10.30
CA GLU A 318 -15.55 7.52 10.58
C GLU A 318 -16.59 8.64 10.42
N ARG A 319 -16.30 9.84 10.93
CA ARG A 319 -17.14 11.03 10.74
C ARG A 319 -17.29 11.37 9.26
N ILE A 320 -16.19 11.38 8.51
CA ILE A 320 -16.18 11.66 7.05
C ILE A 320 -17.00 10.62 6.28
N ILE A 321 -16.73 9.33 6.48
CA ILE A 321 -17.38 8.23 5.75
C ILE A 321 -18.88 8.16 6.08
N LYS A 322 -19.27 8.28 7.37
CA LYS A 322 -20.69 8.32 7.74
C LYS A 322 -21.43 9.51 7.15
N THR A 323 -20.78 10.68 7.03
CA THR A 323 -21.41 11.90 6.50
C THR A 323 -21.70 11.79 4.99
N SER A 324 -20.78 11.23 4.20
CA SER A 324 -20.88 11.25 2.73
C SER A 324 -21.10 9.89 2.05
N THR A 325 -21.44 8.83 2.80
CA THR A 325 -21.80 7.52 2.22
C THR A 325 -22.87 6.78 3.02
N ASP A 326 -23.60 5.91 2.33
CA ASP A 326 -24.44 4.87 2.92
C ASP A 326 -23.74 3.50 2.88
N GLU A 327 -24.37 2.45 3.43
CA GLU A 327 -23.81 1.10 3.36
C GLU A 327 -23.66 0.58 1.92
N ASN A 328 -22.70 -0.32 1.71
CA ASN A 328 -22.31 -0.90 0.41
C ASN A 328 -21.79 0.11 -0.64
N ASN A 329 -21.79 1.41 -0.35
CA ASN A 329 -21.16 2.44 -1.17
C ASN A 329 -19.65 2.15 -1.36
N LEU A 330 -19.08 2.67 -2.44
CA LEU A 330 -17.66 2.55 -2.74
C LEU A 330 -16.88 3.78 -2.26
N VAL A 331 -16.02 3.59 -1.27
CA VAL A 331 -15.03 4.57 -0.79
C VAL A 331 -13.72 4.34 -1.54
N ALA A 332 -12.97 5.40 -1.83
CA ALA A 332 -11.58 5.26 -2.23
C ALA A 332 -10.67 6.25 -1.53
N ASP A 333 -9.42 5.85 -1.41
CA ASP A 333 -8.33 6.68 -0.94
C ASP A 333 -7.08 6.32 -1.75
N PHE A 334 -6.49 7.34 -2.35
CA PHE A 334 -5.36 7.20 -3.26
C PHE A 334 -4.03 7.64 -2.62
N PHE A 335 -4.05 7.97 -1.33
CA PHE A 335 -2.90 8.34 -0.50
C PHE A 335 -3.03 7.67 0.89
N ILE A 336 -3.29 6.36 0.89
CA ILE A 336 -3.82 5.66 2.09
C ILE A 336 -2.86 5.67 3.30
N GLY A 337 -1.54 5.73 3.07
CA GLY A 337 -0.52 5.55 4.11
C GLY A 337 -0.78 4.31 4.96
N SER A 338 -1.13 4.53 6.24
CA SER A 338 -1.48 3.45 7.19
C SER A 338 -2.80 2.70 6.88
N GLY A 339 -3.59 3.11 5.88
CA GLY A 339 -4.86 2.48 5.51
C GLY A 339 -6.03 2.77 6.45
N THR A 340 -6.05 3.91 7.17
CA THR A 340 -7.14 4.21 8.12
C THR A 340 -8.50 4.27 7.41
N THR A 341 -8.57 4.95 6.27
CA THR A 341 -9.81 5.11 5.48
C THR A 341 -10.41 3.77 5.08
N LEU A 342 -9.58 2.83 4.62
CA LEU A 342 -10.00 1.48 4.22
C LEU A 342 -10.53 0.68 5.42
N ALA A 343 -9.79 0.72 6.53
CA ALA A 343 -10.17 -0.01 7.74
C ALA A 343 -11.50 0.48 8.33
N VAL A 344 -11.76 1.79 8.26
CA VAL A 344 -13.04 2.38 8.67
C VAL A 344 -14.16 2.08 7.68
N ALA A 345 -13.91 2.19 6.37
CA ALA A 345 -14.90 1.84 5.35
C ALA A 345 -15.38 0.39 5.51
N GLU A 346 -14.44 -0.56 5.71
CA GLU A 346 -14.72 -1.97 5.97
C GLU A 346 -15.62 -2.16 7.21
N LYS A 347 -15.26 -1.57 8.35
CA LYS A 347 -16.03 -1.64 9.61
C LYS A 347 -17.44 -1.07 9.47
N LEU A 348 -17.60 -0.07 8.61
CA LEU A 348 -18.89 0.54 8.31
C LEU A 348 -19.64 -0.19 7.18
N ASN A 349 -19.23 -1.39 6.76
CA ASN A 349 -19.88 -2.15 5.69
C ASN A 349 -19.92 -1.38 4.33
N ARG A 350 -18.91 -0.55 4.06
CA ARG A 350 -18.65 0.05 2.74
C ARG A 350 -17.62 -0.78 1.98
N ARG A 351 -17.66 -0.72 0.66
CA ARG A 351 -16.58 -1.24 -0.20
C ARG A 351 -15.45 -0.23 -0.31
N TRP A 352 -14.24 -0.69 -0.58
CA TRP A 352 -13.09 0.21 -0.66
C TRP A 352 -12.06 -0.15 -1.75
N ILE A 353 -11.41 0.91 -2.26
CA ILE A 353 -10.21 0.85 -3.10
C ILE A 353 -9.13 1.72 -2.44
N GLY A 354 -7.98 1.14 -2.16
CA GLY A 354 -6.80 1.85 -1.66
C GLY A 354 -5.67 1.85 -2.69
N CYS A 355 -4.92 2.94 -2.78
CA CYS A 355 -3.64 2.97 -3.49
C CYS A 355 -2.53 3.57 -2.63
N GLU A 356 -1.36 2.94 -2.65
CA GLU A 356 -0.13 3.43 -2.01
C GLU A 356 1.08 3.15 -2.90
N LEU A 357 2.03 4.08 -2.89
CA LEU A 357 3.31 3.95 -3.59
C LEU A 357 4.30 3.11 -2.77
N GLY A 358 4.37 3.35 -1.46
CA GLY A 358 5.33 2.70 -0.57
C GLY A 358 4.92 1.29 -0.13
N LYS A 359 5.83 0.31 -0.28
CA LYS A 359 5.55 -1.10 0.12
C LYS A 359 5.24 -1.23 1.62
N VAL A 360 5.82 -0.35 2.45
CA VAL A 360 5.55 -0.28 3.91
C VAL A 360 4.11 0.12 4.21
N GLY A 361 3.56 1.12 3.50
CA GLY A 361 2.15 1.52 3.67
C GLY A 361 1.18 0.40 3.26
N ILE A 362 1.48 -0.31 2.16
CA ILE A 362 0.74 -1.53 1.77
C ILE A 362 0.80 -2.60 2.87
N GLN A 363 1.98 -2.88 3.44
CA GLN A 363 2.13 -3.86 4.54
C GLN A 363 1.33 -3.45 5.79
N VAL A 364 1.41 -2.18 6.22
CA VAL A 364 0.67 -1.66 7.38
C VAL A 364 -0.84 -1.69 7.15
N ALA A 365 -1.31 -1.27 5.98
CA ALA A 365 -2.72 -1.33 5.60
C ALA A 365 -3.23 -2.78 5.57
N ARG A 366 -2.50 -3.69 4.91
CA ARG A 366 -2.79 -5.14 4.89
C ARG A 366 -2.87 -5.71 6.31
N GLY A 367 -1.87 -5.46 7.14
CA GLY A 367 -1.83 -5.97 8.51
C GLY A 367 -3.00 -5.47 9.36
N ARG A 368 -3.34 -4.18 9.26
CA ARG A 368 -4.52 -3.60 9.92
C ARG A 368 -5.84 -4.24 9.45
N LEU A 369 -6.00 -4.45 8.14
CA LEU A 369 -7.18 -5.09 7.56
C LEU A 369 -7.33 -6.56 8.01
N VAL A 370 -6.22 -7.27 8.19
CA VAL A 370 -6.21 -8.66 8.66
C VAL A 370 -6.45 -8.76 10.17
N GLU A 371 -5.81 -7.91 10.98
CA GLU A 371 -6.04 -7.85 12.44
C GLU A 371 -7.52 -7.60 12.78
N GLN A 372 -8.23 -6.82 11.96
CA GLN A 372 -9.66 -6.54 12.17
C GLN A 372 -10.61 -7.59 11.57
N LYS A 373 -10.10 -8.69 10.98
CA LYS A 373 -10.89 -9.73 10.29
C LYS A 373 -11.81 -9.16 9.20
N SER A 374 -11.25 -8.36 8.30
CA SER A 374 -11.97 -7.84 7.13
C SER A 374 -12.51 -8.93 6.19
N LYS A 375 -13.45 -8.58 5.33
CA LYS A 375 -13.86 -9.41 4.18
C LYS A 375 -12.67 -9.63 3.22
N PRO A 376 -12.67 -10.73 2.43
CA PRO A 376 -11.68 -10.96 1.39
C PRO A 376 -11.40 -9.76 0.48
N PHE A 377 -10.13 -9.53 0.20
CA PHE A 377 -9.67 -8.41 -0.64
C PHE A 377 -8.48 -8.81 -1.52
N LEU A 378 -8.28 -8.05 -2.59
CA LEU A 378 -7.17 -8.24 -3.53
C LEU A 378 -6.00 -7.33 -3.16
N ILE A 379 -4.78 -7.85 -3.24
CA ILE A 379 -3.57 -7.03 -3.37
C ILE A 379 -3.12 -7.09 -4.83
N GLU A 380 -2.95 -5.92 -5.41
CA GLU A 380 -2.68 -5.71 -6.84
C GLU A 380 -1.45 -4.84 -7.05
N ASN A 381 -0.75 -5.01 -8.17
CA ASN A 381 0.50 -4.30 -8.46
C ASN A 381 0.50 -3.69 -9.88
N ILE A 382 1.03 -2.47 -10.00
CA ILE A 382 1.25 -1.75 -11.27
C ILE A 382 2.75 -1.74 -11.67
N GLY A 383 3.65 -2.15 -10.78
CA GLY A 383 5.08 -1.83 -10.77
C GLY A 383 5.85 -2.04 -12.08
N ASN A 384 5.44 -3.01 -12.91
CA ASN A 384 5.94 -3.19 -14.28
C ASN A 384 5.83 -1.91 -15.12
N TYR A 385 4.62 -1.35 -15.24
CA TYR A 385 4.36 -0.14 -16.03
C TYR A 385 4.95 1.13 -15.41
N GLN A 386 5.03 1.18 -14.07
CA GLN A 386 5.66 2.31 -13.38
C GLN A 386 7.18 2.34 -13.63
N ARG A 387 7.84 1.17 -13.54
CA ARG A 387 9.25 1.04 -13.91
C ARG A 387 9.44 1.34 -15.39
N GLU A 388 8.62 0.79 -16.28
CA GLU A 388 8.64 1.11 -17.70
C GLU A 388 8.63 2.64 -17.90
N MET A 389 7.70 3.38 -17.29
CA MET A 389 7.66 4.84 -17.43
C MET A 389 8.89 5.57 -16.85
N ILE A 390 9.41 5.13 -15.70
CA ILE A 390 10.62 5.71 -15.09
C ILE A 390 11.85 5.48 -15.99
N TYR A 391 12.00 4.28 -16.57
CA TYR A 391 13.16 3.90 -17.38
C TYR A 391 13.03 4.23 -18.88
N LEU A 392 11.82 4.47 -19.41
CA LEU A 392 11.58 4.95 -20.79
C LEU A 392 11.44 6.46 -20.92
N GLY A 393 11.07 7.18 -19.86
CA GLY A 393 10.93 8.64 -19.89
C GLY A 393 12.22 9.36 -20.31
N GLY A 394 13.39 8.76 -20.01
CA GLY A 394 14.63 8.99 -20.74
C GLY A 394 14.81 7.90 -21.79
N ALA A 395 14.85 8.26 -23.07
CA ALA A 395 14.78 7.32 -24.20
C ALA A 395 15.98 6.35 -24.31
N ARG A 396 16.04 5.28 -23.48
CA ARG A 396 17.24 4.42 -23.33
C ARG A 396 17.04 2.95 -22.87
N ILE A 397 15.85 2.33 -22.98
CA ILE A 397 15.66 0.90 -22.60
C ILE A 397 16.75 -0.02 -23.19
N TYR A 398 17.14 0.20 -24.45
CA TYR A 398 18.14 -0.62 -25.18
C TYR A 398 19.61 -0.34 -24.81
N GLU A 399 19.89 0.69 -24.01
CA GLU A 399 21.20 0.91 -23.39
C GLU A 399 21.22 0.46 -21.93
N MET A 400 20.08 0.51 -21.24
CA MET A 400 20.00 0.24 -19.81
C MET A 400 20.58 -1.13 -19.44
N GLN A 401 20.19 -2.21 -20.11
CA GLN A 401 20.73 -3.56 -19.84
C GLN A 401 22.26 -3.60 -19.93
N LYS A 402 22.86 -2.91 -20.92
CA LYS A 402 24.33 -2.80 -21.02
C LYS A 402 24.94 -2.06 -19.83
N ILE A 403 24.29 -1.01 -19.35
CA ILE A 403 24.77 -0.27 -18.17
C ILE A 403 24.62 -1.14 -16.91
N ILE A 404 23.52 -1.89 -16.74
CA ILE A 404 23.36 -2.81 -15.60
C ILE A 404 24.45 -3.89 -15.62
N LEU A 405 24.73 -4.48 -16.79
CA LEU A 405 25.81 -5.46 -16.97
C LEU A 405 27.18 -4.85 -16.59
N LYS A 406 27.50 -3.65 -17.09
CA LYS A 406 28.74 -2.94 -16.72
C LYS A 406 28.82 -2.60 -15.22
N LEU A 407 27.71 -2.17 -14.60
CA LEU A 407 27.64 -1.93 -13.15
C LEU A 407 27.83 -3.21 -12.31
N TYR A 408 27.45 -4.38 -12.84
CA TYR A 408 27.74 -5.68 -12.24
C TYR A 408 29.20 -6.16 -12.48
N GLY A 409 29.95 -5.47 -13.36
CA GLY A 409 31.29 -5.87 -13.79
C GLY A 409 31.30 -6.94 -14.89
N ALA A 410 30.24 -7.04 -15.69
CA ALA A 410 30.14 -7.90 -16.87
C ALA A 410 30.26 -7.08 -18.16
N GLU A 411 31.13 -7.51 -19.08
CA GLU A 411 31.29 -6.84 -20.37
C GLU A 411 30.15 -7.23 -21.33
N PRO A 412 29.33 -6.29 -21.83
CA PRO A 412 28.14 -6.61 -22.62
C PRO A 412 28.49 -7.23 -23.99
N MET A 413 27.77 -8.28 -24.38
CA MET A 413 27.97 -8.90 -25.69
C MET A 413 27.51 -7.96 -26.84
N ALA A 414 28.28 -7.95 -27.94
CA ALA A 414 27.98 -7.11 -29.10
C ALA A 414 26.62 -7.46 -29.75
N ASN A 415 26.31 -8.76 -29.85
CA ASN A 415 25.17 -9.30 -30.59
C ASN A 415 23.94 -9.60 -29.70
N ARG A 416 24.10 -9.64 -28.37
CA ARG A 416 23.06 -9.95 -27.37
C ARG A 416 23.14 -8.92 -26.24
N LYS A 417 22.38 -7.83 -26.36
CA LYS A 417 22.46 -6.68 -25.41
C LYS A 417 21.95 -7.01 -24.00
N ASP A 418 21.19 -8.10 -23.89
CA ASP A 418 20.67 -8.71 -22.68
C ASP A 418 21.70 -9.59 -21.95
N LEU A 419 22.83 -9.91 -22.61
CA LEU A 419 23.90 -10.76 -22.07
C LEU A 419 25.22 -9.99 -21.93
N GLY A 420 25.99 -10.34 -20.91
CA GLY A 420 27.38 -9.94 -20.72
C GLY A 420 28.22 -11.07 -20.17
N VAL A 421 29.53 -10.92 -20.23
CA VAL A 421 30.51 -11.92 -19.76
C VAL A 421 31.31 -11.33 -18.62
N ARG A 422 31.41 -12.08 -17.53
CA ARG A 422 32.26 -11.73 -16.38
C ARG A 422 33.23 -12.86 -16.08
N LYS A 423 34.47 -12.51 -15.78
CA LYS A 423 35.46 -13.44 -15.24
C LYS A 423 35.75 -13.04 -13.80
N THR A 424 35.44 -13.92 -12.86
CA THR A 424 35.67 -13.70 -11.43
C THR A 424 37.13 -13.95 -11.06
N GLU A 425 37.54 -13.50 -9.87
CA GLU A 425 38.93 -13.58 -9.38
C GLU A 425 39.44 -15.03 -9.25
N ASP A 426 38.55 -15.98 -8.95
CA ASP A 426 38.81 -17.42 -8.94
C ASP A 426 39.00 -18.03 -10.36
N GLY A 427 38.84 -17.21 -11.41
CA GLY A 427 38.94 -17.61 -12.80
C GLY A 427 37.66 -18.25 -13.37
N THR A 428 36.58 -18.33 -12.61
CA THR A 428 35.28 -18.81 -13.11
C THR A 428 34.74 -17.85 -14.18
N LEU A 429 34.16 -18.41 -15.25
CA LEU A 429 33.56 -17.66 -16.34
C LEU A 429 32.03 -17.67 -16.19
N GLU A 430 31.47 -16.49 -15.95
CA GLU A 430 30.05 -16.24 -15.73
C GLU A 430 29.43 -15.65 -17.01
N LEU A 431 28.33 -16.24 -17.48
CA LEU A 431 27.38 -15.56 -18.36
C LEU A 431 26.43 -14.77 -17.47
N VAL A 432 26.19 -13.50 -17.78
CA VAL A 432 25.33 -12.62 -16.99
C VAL A 432 24.17 -12.16 -17.87
N TYR A 433 22.94 -12.50 -17.48
CA TYR A 433 21.71 -12.07 -18.13
C TYR A 433 21.05 -10.95 -17.35
N CYS A 434 20.67 -9.88 -18.04
CA CYS A 434 19.87 -8.79 -17.49
C CYS A 434 18.44 -8.86 -18.04
N GLY A 435 17.47 -9.07 -17.14
CA GLY A 435 16.04 -9.00 -17.46
C GLY A 435 15.61 -7.60 -17.94
N TYR A 436 14.30 -7.45 -18.19
CA TYR A 436 13.72 -6.15 -18.55
C TYR A 436 12.98 -5.55 -17.34
N PRO A 437 12.82 -4.21 -17.25
CA PRO A 437 12.18 -3.56 -16.10
C PRO A 437 10.64 -3.63 -16.13
N ASP A 438 10.08 -3.96 -17.29
CA ASP A 438 8.63 -3.98 -17.59
C ASP A 438 7.98 -5.36 -17.32
N ARG A 439 8.78 -6.38 -16.99
CA ARG A 439 8.31 -7.76 -16.81
C ARG A 439 9.16 -8.53 -15.82
N ALA A 440 8.52 -9.44 -15.11
CA ALA A 440 9.19 -10.42 -14.28
C ALA A 440 10.03 -11.40 -15.12
N VAL A 441 11.16 -11.85 -14.59
CA VAL A 441 11.96 -12.92 -15.22
C VAL A 441 11.34 -14.29 -14.92
N ALA A 442 11.08 -15.06 -15.98
CA ALA A 442 10.44 -16.36 -15.93
C ALA A 442 11.46 -17.52 -15.86
N ALA A 443 11.15 -18.58 -15.12
CA ALA A 443 12.04 -19.72 -14.89
C ALA A 443 12.33 -20.51 -16.17
N HIS A 444 11.34 -20.66 -17.07
CA HIS A 444 11.56 -21.32 -18.37
C HIS A 444 12.62 -20.58 -19.21
N LYS A 445 12.63 -19.24 -19.17
CA LYS A 445 13.64 -18.45 -19.90
C LYS A 445 15.04 -18.64 -19.32
N ILE A 446 15.14 -18.89 -18.01
CA ILE A 446 16.41 -19.15 -17.34
C ILE A 446 16.89 -20.59 -17.55
N GLU A 447 15.98 -21.57 -17.66
CA GLU A 447 16.26 -22.93 -18.13
C GLU A 447 16.88 -22.90 -19.55
N ASP A 448 16.22 -22.23 -20.50
CA ASP A 448 16.73 -22.05 -21.88
C ASP A 448 18.12 -21.41 -21.90
N LEU A 449 18.31 -20.32 -21.14
CA LEU A 449 19.59 -19.60 -21.05
C LEU A 449 20.68 -20.43 -20.38
N ALA A 450 20.35 -21.28 -19.40
CA ALA A 450 21.32 -22.17 -18.75
C ALA A 450 21.77 -23.30 -19.68
N MET A 451 20.89 -23.79 -20.55
CA MET A 451 21.27 -24.71 -21.63
C MET A 451 22.12 -24.01 -22.70
N GLU A 452 21.71 -22.80 -23.13
CA GLU A 452 22.46 -21.94 -24.07
C GLU A 452 23.89 -21.69 -23.55
N ALA A 453 24.04 -21.30 -22.28
CA ALA A 453 25.32 -20.98 -21.63
C ALA A 453 26.40 -22.07 -21.74
N GLN A 454 26.03 -23.34 -21.86
CA GLN A 454 27.01 -24.44 -21.99
C GLN A 454 27.65 -24.54 -23.39
N THR A 455 27.05 -23.91 -24.39
CA THR A 455 27.45 -24.04 -25.81
C THR A 455 27.59 -22.70 -26.54
N LEU A 456 27.02 -21.63 -25.99
CA LEU A 456 27.15 -20.26 -26.48
C LEU A 456 28.63 -19.91 -26.68
N ASP A 457 28.94 -19.40 -27.88
CA ASP A 457 30.26 -18.99 -28.40
C ASP A 457 31.45 -19.97 -28.22
N GLY A 458 31.20 -21.18 -27.72
CA GLY A 458 32.21 -22.19 -27.42
C GLY A 458 32.93 -22.00 -26.07
N ALA A 459 32.63 -20.96 -25.29
CA ALA A 459 33.31 -20.74 -24.00
C ALA A 459 32.87 -21.70 -22.88
N GLY A 460 31.63 -22.22 -22.93
CA GLY A 460 31.11 -23.19 -21.95
C GLY A 460 31.01 -22.61 -20.53
N TYR A 461 30.14 -21.62 -20.36
CA TYR A 461 29.98 -20.85 -19.12
C TYR A 461 29.56 -21.76 -17.95
N LYS A 462 30.38 -21.75 -16.89
CA LYS A 462 30.16 -22.57 -15.69
C LYS A 462 29.05 -22.04 -14.80
N ARG A 463 28.76 -20.74 -14.88
CA ARG A 463 27.72 -20.06 -14.10
C ARG A 463 26.90 -19.12 -14.98
N LEU A 464 25.59 -19.09 -14.75
CA LEU A 464 24.64 -18.12 -15.26
C LEU A 464 24.19 -17.23 -14.10
N VAL A 465 24.52 -15.95 -14.14
CA VAL A 465 23.99 -14.95 -13.22
C VAL A 465 22.77 -14.29 -13.85
N VAL A 466 21.67 -14.25 -13.11
CA VAL A 466 20.41 -13.61 -13.52
C VAL A 466 20.24 -12.32 -12.72
N LEU A 467 20.23 -11.17 -13.40
CA LEU A 467 19.95 -9.86 -12.84
C LEU A 467 18.52 -9.47 -13.22
N ALA A 468 17.62 -9.31 -12.25
CA ALA A 468 16.23 -8.91 -12.51
C ALA A 468 15.71 -7.88 -11.52
N TRP A 469 14.79 -7.02 -11.95
CA TRP A 469 14.01 -6.16 -11.03
C TRP A 469 12.99 -6.99 -10.25
N ASP A 470 12.26 -7.86 -10.95
CA ASP A 470 11.32 -8.85 -10.38
C ASP A 470 11.49 -10.22 -11.05
N TYR A 471 11.02 -11.24 -10.35
CA TYR A 471 10.97 -12.64 -10.76
C TYR A 471 9.51 -13.10 -10.81
N GLU A 472 9.20 -14.13 -11.60
CA GLU A 472 7.83 -14.67 -11.64
C GLU A 472 7.44 -15.29 -10.28
N TYR A 473 6.13 -15.46 -10.07
CA TYR A 473 5.64 -16.09 -8.85
C TYR A 473 6.14 -17.55 -8.77
N ASN A 474 6.66 -17.96 -7.60
CA ASN A 474 7.33 -19.25 -7.38
C ASN A 474 8.58 -19.51 -8.27
N PHE A 475 9.23 -18.47 -8.81
CA PHE A 475 10.39 -18.60 -9.70
C PHE A 475 11.46 -19.59 -9.22
N ASP A 476 11.89 -19.54 -7.94
CA ASP A 476 13.00 -20.38 -7.47
C ASP A 476 12.65 -21.88 -7.47
N GLU A 477 11.38 -22.20 -7.24
CA GLU A 477 10.87 -23.55 -7.21
C GLU A 477 10.52 -24.07 -8.61
N LEU A 478 9.93 -23.23 -9.46
CA LEU A 478 9.73 -23.51 -10.88
C LEU A 478 11.09 -23.77 -11.56
N LEU A 479 12.10 -22.96 -11.25
CA LEU A 479 13.47 -23.15 -11.73
C LEU A 479 14.10 -24.42 -11.17
N SER A 480 13.97 -24.68 -9.87
CA SER A 480 14.47 -25.91 -9.23
C SER A 480 13.84 -27.17 -9.83
N ALA A 481 12.52 -27.17 -10.07
CA ALA A 481 11.79 -28.25 -10.71
C ALA A 481 12.25 -28.48 -12.16
N ARG A 482 12.42 -27.40 -12.93
CA ARG A 482 12.93 -27.41 -14.32
C ARG A 482 14.36 -27.95 -14.40
N VAL A 483 15.29 -27.38 -13.65
CA VAL A 483 16.69 -27.85 -13.57
C VAL A 483 16.76 -29.31 -13.15
N LYS A 484 15.93 -29.75 -12.20
CA LYS A 484 15.84 -31.16 -11.79
C LYS A 484 15.26 -32.07 -12.87
N ALA A 485 14.32 -31.58 -13.69
CA ALA A 485 13.76 -32.31 -14.83
C ALA A 485 14.76 -32.44 -15.99
N ALA A 486 15.51 -31.38 -16.29
CA ALA A 486 16.65 -31.40 -17.22
C ALA A 486 17.82 -32.27 -16.71
N GLY A 487 17.94 -32.46 -15.39
CA GLY A 487 18.78 -33.49 -14.78
C GLY A 487 20.28 -33.27 -15.00
N LYS A 488 20.87 -33.95 -15.99
CA LYS A 488 22.30 -33.82 -16.34
C LYS A 488 22.56 -32.84 -17.49
N ASP A 489 21.50 -32.35 -18.13
CA ASP A 489 21.60 -31.51 -19.32
C ASP A 489 21.86 -30.03 -18.97
N ILE A 490 21.66 -29.64 -17.71
CA ILE A 490 22.10 -28.34 -17.16
C ILE A 490 23.19 -28.60 -16.11
N LYS A 491 24.42 -28.23 -16.44
CA LYS A 491 25.61 -28.28 -15.57
C LYS A 491 26.06 -26.90 -15.11
N THR A 492 25.53 -25.85 -15.74
CA THR A 492 25.78 -24.45 -15.39
C THR A 492 25.09 -24.12 -14.06
N GLU A 493 25.86 -23.60 -13.11
CA GLU A 493 25.35 -23.08 -11.83
C GLU A 493 24.49 -21.84 -12.08
N ILE A 494 23.28 -21.75 -11.51
CA ILE A 494 22.38 -20.60 -11.72
C ILE A 494 22.31 -19.76 -10.44
N VAL A 495 22.62 -18.47 -10.54
CA VAL A 495 22.65 -17.52 -9.42
C VAL A 495 21.71 -16.35 -9.72
N SER A 496 20.67 -16.18 -8.91
CA SER A 496 19.71 -15.07 -9.06
C SER A 496 20.05 -13.89 -8.16
N ARG A 497 20.04 -12.69 -8.73
CA ARG A 497 20.32 -11.42 -8.04
C ARG A 497 19.20 -10.42 -8.33
N GLN A 498 18.81 -9.64 -7.33
CA GLN A 498 17.88 -8.55 -7.51
C GLN A 498 18.63 -7.27 -7.86
N ILE A 499 18.18 -6.60 -8.92
CA ILE A 499 18.64 -5.26 -9.29
C ILE A 499 18.08 -4.28 -8.26
N PRO A 500 18.92 -3.54 -7.53
CA PRO A 500 18.44 -2.69 -6.45
C PRO A 500 17.66 -1.50 -7.04
N PRO A 501 16.56 -1.04 -6.41
CA PRO A 501 15.74 0.05 -6.95
C PRO A 501 16.49 1.38 -7.11
N ASP A 502 17.61 1.56 -6.39
CA ASP A 502 18.44 2.75 -6.42
C ASP A 502 19.33 2.88 -7.65
N ILE A 503 19.38 1.86 -8.50
CA ILE A 503 20.17 1.87 -9.73
C ILE A 503 19.85 3.10 -10.61
N TYR A 504 18.62 3.59 -10.59
CA TYR A 504 18.20 4.79 -11.31
C TYR A 504 18.87 6.09 -10.84
N GLU A 505 19.19 6.26 -9.55
CA GLU A 505 19.92 7.46 -9.10
C GLU A 505 21.34 7.49 -9.67
N TYR A 506 21.97 6.33 -9.81
CA TYR A 506 23.26 6.16 -10.45
C TYR A 506 23.16 6.36 -11.97
N LEU A 507 22.12 5.82 -12.63
CA LEU A 507 21.85 6.04 -14.06
C LEU A 507 21.61 7.54 -14.40
N LYS A 508 20.91 8.30 -13.54
CA LYS A 508 20.74 9.76 -13.69
C LYS A 508 22.06 10.54 -13.58
N GLN A 509 23.06 9.99 -12.87
CA GLN A 509 24.36 10.64 -12.67
C GLN A 509 25.39 10.27 -13.76
N ALA A 510 25.33 9.05 -14.30
CA ALA A 510 26.26 8.56 -15.31
C ALA A 510 26.01 9.23 -16.68
N LYS A 511 26.89 10.16 -17.07
CA LYS A 511 26.83 10.85 -18.38
C LYS A 511 27.81 10.28 -19.40
N SER A 512 28.82 9.53 -18.93
CA SER A 512 29.86 8.88 -19.73
C SER A 512 30.19 7.48 -19.18
N GLU A 513 30.90 6.65 -19.94
CA GLU A 513 31.30 5.32 -19.47
C GLU A 513 32.23 5.37 -18.24
N GLN A 514 33.09 6.38 -18.14
CA GLN A 514 33.95 6.61 -16.97
C GLN A 514 33.15 6.93 -15.70
N ASP A 515 31.93 7.44 -15.83
CA ASP A 515 31.05 7.65 -14.68
C ASP A 515 30.42 6.32 -14.23
N ILE A 516 30.19 5.37 -15.14
CA ILE A 516 29.66 4.03 -14.81
C ILE A 516 30.68 3.23 -13.99
N GLU A 517 31.95 3.24 -14.41
CA GLU A 517 33.06 2.58 -13.67
C GLU A 517 33.24 3.13 -12.25
N ARG A 518 32.97 4.42 -12.01
CA ARG A 518 33.01 5.02 -10.66
C ARG A 518 31.79 4.68 -9.78
N LEU A 519 30.82 3.98 -10.35
CA LEU A 519 29.55 3.65 -9.70
C LEU A 519 29.37 2.14 -9.49
N SER A 520 30.11 1.27 -10.19
CA SER A 520 30.08 -0.18 -9.96
C SER A 520 30.33 -0.54 -8.48
N ASP A 521 31.34 0.08 -7.87
CA ASP A 521 31.71 -0.16 -6.47
C ASP A 521 30.64 0.32 -5.45
N LYS A 522 29.63 1.06 -5.91
CA LYS A 522 28.54 1.60 -5.09
C LYS A 522 27.22 0.85 -5.28
N VAL A 523 27.08 0.10 -6.37
CA VAL A 523 25.84 -0.61 -6.72
C VAL A 523 25.92 -2.04 -6.20
N LYS A 524 25.08 -2.37 -5.20
CA LYS A 524 25.03 -3.71 -4.62
C LYS A 524 23.82 -4.50 -5.12
N PHE A 525 24.09 -5.51 -5.94
CA PHE A 525 23.08 -6.46 -6.43
C PHE A 525 22.76 -7.49 -5.34
N LEU A 526 21.54 -7.41 -4.82
CA LEU A 526 21.09 -8.16 -3.64
C LEU A 526 20.83 -9.63 -3.97
N GLU A 527 21.05 -10.53 -3.01
CA GLU A 527 20.56 -11.91 -3.12
C GLU A 527 19.08 -11.98 -2.76
N LYS A 528 18.33 -12.85 -3.44
CA LYS A 528 16.95 -13.15 -3.05
C LYS A 528 16.94 -13.77 -1.64
N PRO A 529 15.93 -13.48 -0.80
CA PRO A 529 15.83 -14.13 0.50
C PRO A 529 15.62 -15.64 0.33
N TYR A 530 16.37 -16.44 1.09
CA TYR A 530 16.25 -17.89 1.07
C TYR A 530 15.23 -18.36 2.11
N LEU A 531 14.15 -19.00 1.64
CA LEU A 531 13.13 -19.63 2.47
C LEU A 531 13.26 -21.15 2.42
N LYS A 532 13.33 -21.79 3.59
CA LYS A 532 13.27 -23.25 3.73
C LYS A 532 12.13 -23.65 4.67
N LEU A 533 11.24 -24.51 4.16
CA LEU A 533 10.17 -25.11 4.95
C LEU A 533 10.65 -26.40 5.64
N LYS A 534 10.10 -26.68 6.82
CA LYS A 534 10.24 -27.97 7.51
C LYS A 534 9.53 -29.05 6.71
N LYS A 535 9.97 -30.31 6.84
CA LYS A 535 9.17 -31.44 6.36
C LYS A 535 7.80 -31.42 7.04
N PRO A 536 6.69 -31.55 6.28
CA PRO A 536 5.35 -31.44 6.83
C PRO A 536 5.01 -32.68 7.66
N GLU A 537 4.36 -32.45 8.80
CA GLU A 537 3.87 -33.53 9.67
C GLU A 537 2.42 -33.83 9.27
N VAL A 538 2.16 -34.92 8.56
CA VAL A 538 0.80 -35.35 8.17
C VAL A 538 0.29 -36.42 9.14
N LYS A 539 -0.93 -36.24 9.65
CA LYS A 539 -1.62 -37.15 10.58
C LYS A 539 -3.10 -37.24 10.19
N GLY A 540 -3.43 -38.20 9.32
CA GLY A 540 -4.74 -38.27 8.69
C GLY A 540 -5.02 -36.98 7.90
N ASN A 541 -6.22 -36.42 8.08
CA ASN A 541 -6.62 -35.15 7.47
C ASN A 541 -5.96 -33.89 8.08
N SER A 542 -5.03 -34.03 9.03
CA SER A 542 -4.32 -32.88 9.62
C SER A 542 -2.88 -32.80 9.10
N VAL A 543 -2.44 -31.59 8.75
CA VAL A 543 -1.06 -31.27 8.34
C VAL A 543 -0.50 -30.14 9.19
N ALA A 544 0.74 -30.30 9.63
CA ALA A 544 1.52 -29.20 10.18
C ALA A 544 2.64 -28.78 9.23
N ILE A 545 2.68 -27.49 8.90
CA ILE A 545 3.75 -26.85 8.13
C ILE A 545 4.50 -25.85 9.02
N GLY A 546 5.75 -25.56 8.70
CA GLY A 546 6.51 -24.55 9.42
C GLY A 546 7.76 -24.10 8.68
N ILE A 547 8.26 -22.95 9.06
CA ILE A 547 9.49 -22.38 8.52
C ILE A 547 10.67 -22.99 9.28
N GLU A 548 11.60 -23.62 8.56
CA GLU A 548 12.85 -24.13 9.11
C GLU A 548 13.89 -23.03 9.19
N LYS A 549 13.97 -22.20 8.13
CA LYS A 549 14.92 -21.09 8.02
C LYS A 549 14.39 -20.03 7.08
N TYR A 550 14.57 -18.77 7.45
CA TYR A 550 14.55 -17.62 6.54
C TYR A 550 15.91 -16.94 6.61
N VAL A 551 16.51 -16.60 5.47
CA VAL A 551 17.79 -15.90 5.41
C VAL A 551 17.66 -14.72 4.46
N LEU A 552 17.83 -13.52 4.98
CA LEU A 552 18.12 -12.34 4.19
C LEU A 552 19.64 -12.15 4.22
N TYR A 553 20.29 -12.29 3.05
CA TYR A 553 21.74 -12.22 2.95
C TYR A 553 22.28 -10.79 3.08
N ASP A 554 21.47 -9.80 2.66
CA ASP A 554 21.82 -8.39 2.67
C ASP A 554 20.72 -7.53 3.28
N PHE A 555 21.07 -6.73 4.29
CA PHE A 555 20.15 -5.78 4.92
C PHE A 555 20.21 -4.41 4.21
N PRO A 556 19.10 -3.92 3.60
CA PRO A 556 19.06 -2.65 2.89
C PRO A 556 18.93 -1.46 3.85
N LEU A 557 19.93 -1.28 4.71
CA LEU A 557 20.03 -0.25 5.75
C LEU A 557 20.79 1.02 5.28
N GLY A 558 21.20 1.08 4.01
CA GLY A 558 22.07 2.14 3.51
C GLY A 558 23.54 1.96 3.93
N ASN A 559 24.28 3.08 3.92
CA ASN A 559 25.73 3.10 4.09
C ASN A 559 26.17 4.04 5.23
N GLY A 560 27.31 3.72 5.84
CA GLY A 560 27.98 4.55 6.85
C GLY A 560 27.74 4.06 8.28
N LYS A 561 28.51 4.61 9.23
CA LYS A 561 28.71 4.04 10.57
C LYS A 561 27.44 3.57 11.29
N LYS A 562 26.35 4.36 11.24
CA LYS A 562 25.09 4.00 11.90
C LYS A 562 24.39 2.82 11.21
N ALA A 563 24.39 2.77 9.88
CA ALA A 563 23.88 1.63 9.11
C ALA A 563 24.72 0.37 9.35
N ASP A 564 26.03 0.52 9.59
CA ASP A 564 26.93 -0.58 9.92
C ASP A 564 26.67 -1.12 11.34
N GLU A 565 26.54 -0.24 12.33
CA GLU A 565 26.10 -0.57 13.70
C GLU A 565 24.74 -1.28 13.72
N ASP A 566 23.76 -0.77 12.97
CA ASP A 566 22.42 -1.36 12.86
C ASP A 566 22.44 -2.72 12.15
N ARG A 567 23.35 -2.91 11.19
CA ARG A 567 23.56 -4.19 10.49
C ARG A 567 24.17 -5.24 11.42
N GLU A 568 25.12 -4.87 12.26
CA GLU A 568 25.72 -5.77 13.26
C GLU A 568 24.72 -6.19 14.35
N GLU A 569 23.90 -5.25 14.84
CA GLU A 569 22.84 -5.54 15.80
C GLU A 569 21.79 -6.48 15.21
N LEU A 570 21.33 -6.19 13.99
CA LEU A 570 20.35 -7.01 13.28
C LEU A 570 20.89 -8.41 13.00
N MET A 571 22.12 -8.55 12.51
CA MET A 571 22.79 -9.86 12.35
C MET A 571 22.77 -10.68 13.66
N ARG A 572 22.97 -10.03 14.81
CA ARG A 572 22.95 -10.70 16.12
C ARG A 572 21.55 -11.21 16.49
N LEU A 573 20.54 -10.35 16.37
CA LEU A 573 19.14 -10.70 16.67
C LEU A 573 18.62 -11.83 15.76
N VAL A 574 18.98 -11.80 14.48
CA VAL A 574 18.59 -12.79 13.47
C VAL A 574 19.23 -14.15 13.71
N LYS A 575 20.48 -14.17 14.20
CA LYS A 575 21.18 -15.41 14.57
C LYS A 575 20.49 -16.14 15.72
N ASP A 576 19.92 -15.39 16.66
CA ASP A 576 19.16 -15.95 17.80
C ASP A 576 17.75 -16.40 17.37
N ASN A 577 17.05 -15.62 16.53
CA ASN A 577 15.76 -16.01 15.96
C ASN A 577 15.48 -15.32 14.62
N PHE A 578 15.54 -16.08 13.51
CA PHE A 578 15.26 -15.57 12.17
C PHE A 578 13.86 -14.95 12.01
N ALA A 579 12.88 -15.39 12.81
CA ALA A 579 11.50 -14.93 12.70
C ALA A 579 11.33 -13.44 13.08
N ILE A 580 12.33 -12.81 13.69
CA ILE A 580 12.37 -11.36 13.93
C ILE A 580 12.39 -10.54 12.63
N LEU A 581 12.86 -11.12 11.52
CA LEU A 581 12.82 -10.48 10.20
C LEU A 581 11.44 -10.56 9.56
N ILE A 582 10.60 -11.51 9.94
CA ILE A 582 9.35 -11.79 9.24
C ILE A 582 8.29 -10.79 9.71
N ASP A 583 7.84 -9.93 8.80
CA ASP A 583 6.73 -9.00 9.07
C ASP A 583 5.39 -9.73 8.93
N TYR A 584 5.28 -10.64 7.96
CA TYR A 584 4.22 -11.65 7.95
C TYR A 584 4.61 -12.91 7.18
N TRP A 585 3.91 -13.99 7.49
CA TRP A 585 3.85 -15.15 6.60
C TRP A 585 2.41 -15.62 6.42
N ALA A 586 2.19 -16.23 5.27
CA ALA A 586 0.90 -16.67 4.78
C ALA A 586 0.99 -18.08 4.22
N VAL A 587 -0.11 -18.82 4.30
CA VAL A 587 -0.25 -20.18 3.76
C VAL A 587 -1.52 -20.27 2.93
N ASP A 588 -1.36 -20.82 1.73
CA ASP A 588 -2.42 -21.34 0.87
C ASP A 588 -2.37 -22.87 0.98
N TRP A 589 -3.41 -23.50 1.51
CA TRP A 589 -3.39 -24.95 1.79
C TRP A 589 -3.69 -25.81 0.56
N ASP A 590 -4.25 -25.21 -0.51
CA ASP A 590 -4.66 -25.91 -1.72
C ASP A 590 -4.35 -25.02 -2.94
N TYR A 591 -3.05 -24.74 -3.13
CA TYR A 591 -2.56 -23.82 -4.14
C TYR A 591 -2.69 -24.39 -5.56
N ASP A 592 -3.32 -23.63 -6.45
CA ASP A 592 -3.72 -24.05 -7.79
C ASP A 592 -2.65 -23.82 -8.88
N GLY A 593 -1.50 -23.24 -8.52
CA GLY A 593 -0.45 -22.87 -9.48
C GLY A 593 -0.64 -21.48 -10.11
N LEU A 594 -1.78 -20.81 -9.92
CA LEU A 594 -2.14 -19.57 -10.60
C LEU A 594 -2.10 -18.34 -9.69
N THR A 595 -2.87 -18.34 -8.60
CA THR A 595 -3.02 -17.15 -7.73
C THR A 595 -3.00 -17.55 -6.27
N PHE A 596 -2.05 -16.99 -5.52
CA PHE A 596 -1.88 -17.28 -4.10
C PHE A 596 -3.07 -16.77 -3.27
N LYS A 597 -3.80 -17.71 -2.65
CA LYS A 597 -4.93 -17.46 -1.75
C LYS A 597 -4.42 -17.56 -0.32
N SER A 598 -4.31 -16.42 0.34
CA SER A 598 -3.76 -16.28 1.69
C SER A 598 -4.74 -16.76 2.75
N GLN A 599 -5.00 -18.07 2.80
CA GLN A 599 -6.03 -18.74 3.61
C GLN A 599 -5.73 -18.73 5.11
N TRP A 600 -4.45 -18.71 5.50
CA TRP A 600 -4.04 -18.46 6.89
C TRP A 600 -2.80 -17.56 6.92
N GLN A 601 -2.72 -16.70 7.94
CA GLN A 601 -1.71 -15.66 8.06
C GLN A 601 -1.32 -15.42 9.52
N ASP A 602 -0.03 -15.20 9.79
CA ASP A 602 0.44 -14.59 11.04
C ASP A 602 1.33 -13.38 10.77
N LEU A 603 1.15 -12.35 11.59
CA LEU A 603 1.66 -11.00 11.41
C LEU A 603 2.49 -10.60 12.63
N ARG A 604 3.57 -9.86 12.40
CA ARG A 604 4.38 -9.21 13.43
C ARG A 604 3.57 -8.24 14.29
N GLY A 605 2.42 -7.77 13.79
CA GLY A 605 1.54 -6.82 14.47
C GLY A 605 2.06 -5.38 14.35
N LEU A 606 1.21 -4.41 14.72
CA LEU A 606 1.47 -2.99 14.47
C LEU A 606 1.61 -2.17 15.76
N GLY A 607 2.50 -1.17 15.74
CA GLY A 607 2.77 -0.27 16.86
C GLY A 607 3.02 -1.03 18.18
N ARG A 608 2.18 -0.78 19.18
CA ARG A 608 2.26 -1.41 20.51
C ARG A 608 1.95 -2.91 20.56
N LYS A 609 1.45 -3.50 19.47
CA LYS A 609 1.16 -4.94 19.36
C LYS A 609 2.28 -5.76 18.74
N THR A 610 3.43 -5.13 18.45
CA THR A 610 4.57 -5.77 17.80
C THR A 610 5.04 -7.00 18.60
N LYS A 611 5.10 -8.14 17.93
CA LYS A 611 5.51 -9.46 18.44
C LYS A 611 6.36 -10.16 17.38
N VAL A 612 6.98 -11.29 17.71
CA VAL A 612 7.53 -12.19 16.69
C VAL A 612 6.43 -13.11 16.15
N VAL A 613 6.46 -13.43 14.85
CA VAL A 613 5.51 -14.40 14.26
C VAL A 613 5.75 -15.82 14.75
N THR A 614 4.71 -16.64 14.75
CA THR A 614 4.81 -18.09 14.85
C THR A 614 5.60 -18.67 13.66
N THR A 615 6.24 -19.84 13.84
CA THR A 615 7.02 -20.52 12.79
C THR A 615 6.52 -21.93 12.47
N LYS A 616 5.36 -22.32 13.02
CA LYS A 616 4.65 -23.57 12.73
C LYS A 616 3.14 -23.28 12.77
N LYS A 617 2.40 -23.87 11.84
CA LYS A 617 0.93 -23.83 11.79
C LYS A 617 0.38 -25.20 11.44
N GLU A 618 -0.66 -25.60 12.17
CA GLU A 618 -1.46 -26.79 11.91
C GLU A 618 -2.76 -26.41 11.19
N HIS A 619 -3.14 -27.23 10.22
CA HIS A 619 -4.38 -27.16 9.46
C HIS A 619 -5.03 -28.55 9.43
N THR A 620 -6.35 -28.60 9.37
CA THR A 620 -7.10 -29.85 9.27
C THR A 620 -8.11 -29.71 8.15
N TYR A 621 -7.93 -30.50 7.08
CA TYR A 621 -8.85 -30.54 5.96
C TYR A 621 -10.22 -31.06 6.43
N PRO A 622 -11.34 -30.48 5.98
CA PRO A 622 -12.68 -30.92 6.40
C PRO A 622 -12.87 -32.41 6.11
N SER A 623 -13.28 -33.19 7.11
CA SER A 623 -13.53 -34.64 6.95
C SER A 623 -14.79 -34.97 6.14
N THR A 624 -15.63 -33.96 5.88
CA THR A 624 -16.81 -34.05 5.01
C THR A 624 -16.99 -32.71 4.29
N ALA A 625 -16.69 -32.68 2.99
CA ALA A 625 -17.10 -31.60 2.10
C ALA A 625 -18.38 -32.02 1.36
N LEU A 626 -19.30 -31.07 1.24
CA LEU A 626 -20.61 -31.16 0.59
C LEU A 626 -20.62 -31.96 -0.72
N GLY A 627 -21.15 -33.19 -0.68
CA GLY A 627 -21.81 -33.82 -1.83
C GLY A 627 -20.97 -34.32 -3.00
N THR A 628 -19.67 -34.04 -3.09
CA THR A 628 -18.76 -34.62 -4.09
C THR A 628 -17.64 -35.40 -3.41
N GLY A 629 -17.55 -36.70 -3.73
CA GLY A 629 -16.81 -37.67 -2.92
C GLY A 629 -15.30 -37.46 -2.78
N GLU A 630 -14.80 -37.93 -1.63
CA GLU A 630 -13.41 -38.22 -1.22
C GLU A 630 -12.21 -37.68 -2.02
N LYS A 631 -11.22 -37.19 -1.24
CA LYS A 631 -9.81 -37.63 -1.24
C LYS A 631 -9.16 -37.08 0.06
N ALA A 632 -8.32 -37.76 0.84
CA ALA A 632 -7.26 -38.71 0.50
C ALA A 632 -6.44 -38.21 -0.70
N GLY A 633 -6.03 -36.95 -0.64
CA GLY A 633 -5.67 -36.12 -1.79
C GLY A 633 -4.18 -35.82 -1.87
N LYS A 634 -3.71 -35.56 -3.09
CA LYS A 634 -2.49 -34.75 -3.27
C LYS A 634 -2.90 -33.29 -3.12
N HIS A 635 -2.22 -32.55 -2.25
CA HIS A 635 -2.37 -31.11 -2.12
C HIS A 635 -1.01 -30.45 -2.30
N THR A 636 -0.97 -29.31 -2.98
CA THR A 636 0.21 -28.45 -3.06
C THR A 636 -0.03 -27.29 -2.11
N ILE A 637 0.68 -27.27 -0.98
CA ILE A 637 0.61 -26.16 -0.03
C ILE A 637 1.61 -25.10 -0.47
N ALA A 638 1.20 -23.85 -0.64
CA ALA A 638 2.11 -22.73 -0.86
C ALA A 638 2.29 -21.89 0.41
N VAL A 639 3.53 -21.47 0.66
CA VAL A 639 3.89 -20.56 1.75
C VAL A 639 4.52 -19.31 1.16
N ARG A 640 4.07 -18.14 1.61
CA ARG A 640 4.69 -16.85 1.32
C ARG A 640 5.19 -16.22 2.60
N VAL A 641 6.41 -15.71 2.59
CA VAL A 641 7.02 -14.94 3.68
C VAL A 641 7.34 -13.56 3.15
N VAL A 642 7.07 -12.52 3.94
CA VAL A 642 7.46 -11.14 3.65
C VAL A 642 8.17 -10.57 4.87
N ASP A 643 9.35 -9.97 4.66
CA ASP A 643 10.16 -9.41 5.74
C ASP A 643 9.87 -7.93 6.04
N ILE A 644 10.48 -7.44 7.12
CA ILE A 644 10.43 -6.04 7.58
C ILE A 644 11.00 -5.03 6.57
N PHE A 645 11.80 -5.47 5.61
CA PHE A 645 12.27 -4.62 4.50
C PHE A 645 11.31 -4.68 3.31
N GLY A 646 10.36 -5.62 3.30
CA GLY A 646 9.43 -5.85 2.22
C GLY A 646 10.01 -6.70 1.11
N ASN A 647 11.08 -7.47 1.33
CA ASN A 647 11.40 -8.56 0.41
C ASN A 647 10.43 -9.71 0.67
N ASP A 648 10.10 -10.46 -0.38
CA ASP A 648 9.23 -11.62 -0.27
C ASP A 648 9.85 -12.87 -0.91
N ALA A 649 9.54 -14.01 -0.30
CA ALA A 649 9.99 -15.34 -0.73
C ALA A 649 8.80 -16.30 -0.67
N THR A 650 8.74 -17.22 -1.63
CA THR A 650 7.71 -18.26 -1.68
C THR A 650 8.35 -19.65 -1.75
N ALA A 651 7.62 -20.64 -1.25
CA ALA A 651 7.97 -22.05 -1.37
C ALA A 651 6.68 -22.88 -1.29
N THR A 652 6.55 -23.89 -2.13
CA THR A 652 5.46 -24.86 -2.08
C THR A 652 5.94 -26.22 -1.59
N ILE A 653 4.98 -27.09 -1.27
CA ILE A 653 5.24 -28.48 -0.92
C ILE A 653 4.04 -29.37 -1.24
N ASP A 654 4.29 -30.40 -2.02
CA ASP A 654 3.33 -31.47 -2.26
C ASP A 654 3.22 -32.37 -1.02
N ILE A 655 2.00 -32.55 -0.54
CA ILE A 655 1.65 -33.51 0.49
C ILE A 655 0.64 -34.54 -0.03
N LYS A 656 0.48 -35.63 0.72
CA LYS A 656 -0.64 -36.55 0.55
C LYS A 656 -1.32 -36.80 1.90
N THR A 657 -2.64 -36.57 1.95
CA THR A 657 -3.51 -36.79 3.11
C THR A 657 -4.18 -38.17 3.10
#